data_AF-A0A2K9P1G6-F1
#
_entry.id   AF-A0A2K9P1G6-F1
#
_cell.length_a   1.000
_cell.length_b   1.000
_cell.length_c   1.000
_cell.angle_alpha   90.00
_cell.angle_beta   90.00
_cell.angle_gamma   90.00
#
_symmetry.space_group_name_H-M   'P 1'
#
loop_
_entity.id
_entity.type
_entity.pdbx_description
1 polymer ?
#
loop_
_entity_poly.entity_id
_entity_poly.type
_entity_poly.pdbx_seq_one_letter_code
_entity_poly.pdbx_strand_id
1 'polypeptide(L)'
;MATAKQLVEIAEKEIGYTENSGIYKEYDSTGDPWCAYFVSWCLKEAGINDYGTQGAAAAFAYMAEKEGKGTFHAKGNGYSPKTGDLFIRNYVGQKGVNGNGPVEHVGIVRTDAINGSFQSVEGNSSNSVASNTRNVSDYCYVTPPFNGLNSSKPSLNLKTWSDIVTADKLNEIFKGGLANQGKLFCEICIAYQVNPAFAASIACFESSYGDYGPAERNYNFFGYMSGSGSMIFTKFDSLEQGLTKCISNISRNYLHQGLNFKQIQEKYCPVGAANDPYGTNNQWYGGVSAVYKNLTGGDVASADLGSGVESDSEGQDNLAKMRSGNYSIDGSDSGECNNSTSVPITSAQTMSYIGASVDFRENPLNSKKMLNQNNIELYIVGAEGAIYKPVVVDEIIWETEAYGSPAQLAFTVIKDEYVSFEEGDQVIFKYRGAPVFYGFIFQKQRTKQHHIKVTAYDQTRYFKNSDCFVFEGCTATEIIKSICNDYKIAYGQLEDTGVKLPLTVCDNIQVFQIIEDALDYTVAHGGYRFLLWDNFGSLVLAPKFWYKKNYVVCDFTAQDFDYTTTIDEGTYTRVKLYYDNEQTGVREVYIRDKSAEYPKYGVLQYCDTLDEGEDGAKKADEIIKITTNKIRKLDIKGALGDVTVRGGTQVYIEFNLGDVIQKKWMECFSVKHTFKNGEHFMDLHLVGGQFI
;
A
#
# COMPACT_ATOMS: atom_id res chain seq x y z
N MET A 1 -17.42 -11.64 -24.53
CA MET A 1 -17.89 -12.52 -23.44
C MET A 1 -19.39 -12.47 -23.40
N ALA A 2 -19.95 -13.44 -22.69
CA ALA A 2 -21.32 -13.51 -22.27
C ALA A 2 -21.85 -12.20 -21.70
N THR A 3 -22.66 -11.51 -22.50
CA THR A 3 -23.60 -10.52 -21.98
C THR A 3 -24.92 -11.19 -21.64
N ALA A 4 -25.68 -10.59 -20.74
CA ALA A 4 -27.06 -10.99 -20.47
C ALA A 4 -27.89 -11.09 -21.76
N LYS A 5 -27.69 -10.16 -22.69
CA LYS A 5 -28.37 -10.13 -23.99
C LYS A 5 -27.97 -11.32 -24.87
N GLN A 6 -26.68 -11.66 -24.94
CA GLN A 6 -26.22 -12.82 -25.70
C GLN A 6 -26.78 -14.13 -25.13
N LEU A 7 -26.83 -14.29 -23.81
CA LEU A 7 -27.46 -15.45 -23.19
C LEU A 7 -28.92 -15.58 -23.62
N VAL A 8 -29.66 -14.47 -23.61
CA VAL A 8 -31.06 -14.45 -24.04
C VAL A 8 -31.20 -14.73 -25.54
N GLU A 9 -30.36 -14.12 -26.40
CA GLU A 9 -30.38 -14.35 -27.84
C GLU A 9 -30.07 -15.81 -28.21
N ILE A 10 -29.19 -16.47 -27.46
CA ILE A 10 -28.91 -17.91 -27.61
C ILE A 10 -30.15 -18.70 -27.23
N ALA A 11 -30.75 -18.43 -26.08
CA ALA A 11 -31.95 -19.13 -25.63
C ALA A 11 -33.16 -18.93 -26.55
N GLU A 12 -33.34 -17.71 -27.09
CA GLU A 12 -34.43 -17.37 -28.00
C GLU A 12 -34.38 -18.12 -29.33
N LYS A 13 -33.18 -18.38 -29.87
CA LYS A 13 -33.00 -19.13 -31.12
C LYS A 13 -33.50 -20.57 -31.01
N GLU A 14 -33.56 -21.09 -29.79
CA GLU A 14 -34.02 -22.45 -29.52
C GLU A 14 -35.53 -22.53 -29.28
N ILE A 15 -36.29 -21.43 -29.28
CA ILE A 15 -37.75 -21.47 -29.09
C ILE A 15 -38.40 -22.38 -30.14
N GLY A 16 -39.21 -23.33 -29.66
CA GLY A 16 -39.89 -24.34 -30.49
C GLY A 16 -39.14 -25.66 -30.61
N TYR A 17 -37.87 -25.75 -30.19
CA TYR A 17 -37.18 -27.04 -30.06
C TYR A 17 -37.79 -27.86 -28.93
N THR A 18 -37.96 -29.16 -29.17
CA THR A 18 -38.55 -30.12 -28.22
C THR A 18 -37.49 -30.98 -27.54
N GLU A 19 -37.86 -31.68 -26.47
CA GLU A 19 -36.97 -32.62 -25.74
C GLU A 19 -36.27 -33.66 -26.66
N ASN A 20 -36.89 -34.02 -27.79
CA ASN A 20 -36.34 -34.99 -28.74
C ASN A 20 -35.53 -34.36 -29.90
N SER A 21 -35.26 -33.05 -29.85
CA SER A 21 -34.60 -32.30 -30.93
C SER A 21 -33.74 -31.16 -30.36
N GLY A 22 -32.48 -31.03 -30.78
CA GLY A 22 -31.62 -29.91 -30.37
C GLY A 22 -30.21 -30.34 -29.97
N ILE A 23 -29.27 -29.41 -30.01
CA ILE A 23 -27.83 -29.65 -29.80
C ILE A 23 -27.51 -29.86 -28.29
N TYR A 24 -28.39 -29.39 -27.41
CA TYR A 24 -28.26 -29.51 -25.95
C TYR A 24 -28.51 -30.93 -25.41
N LYS A 25 -28.96 -31.90 -26.25
CA LYS A 25 -29.15 -33.30 -25.84
C LYS A 25 -27.85 -34.01 -25.46
N GLU A 26 -26.69 -33.56 -25.95
CA GLU A 26 -25.39 -34.11 -25.53
C GLU A 26 -25.08 -33.88 -24.04
N TYR A 27 -25.84 -33.00 -23.36
CA TYR A 27 -25.73 -32.73 -21.93
C TYR A 27 -26.70 -33.57 -21.06
N ASP A 28 -27.70 -34.22 -21.66
CA ASP A 28 -28.66 -35.08 -20.97
C ASP A 28 -28.19 -36.55 -21.00
N SER A 29 -27.77 -37.06 -19.84
CA SER A 29 -27.36 -38.46 -19.69
C SER A 29 -28.31 -39.30 -18.83
N THR A 30 -29.43 -38.74 -18.34
CA THR A 30 -30.23 -39.37 -17.28
C THR A 30 -31.75 -39.37 -17.51
N GLY A 31 -32.30 -38.56 -18.44
CA GLY A 31 -33.75 -38.50 -18.69
C GLY A 31 -34.55 -37.73 -17.62
N ASP A 32 -33.87 -36.87 -16.86
CA ASP A 32 -34.44 -35.97 -15.85
C ASP A 32 -34.79 -34.59 -16.45
N PRO A 33 -35.55 -33.72 -15.76
CA PRO A 33 -36.04 -32.45 -16.32
C PRO A 33 -34.95 -31.57 -16.96
N TRP A 34 -34.93 -31.50 -18.30
CA TRP A 34 -33.83 -30.92 -19.08
C TRP A 34 -33.70 -29.40 -19.04
N CYS A 35 -34.53 -28.70 -18.26
CA CYS A 35 -34.45 -27.26 -18.07
C CYS A 35 -33.07 -26.81 -17.56
N ALA A 36 -32.45 -27.57 -16.66
CA ALA A 36 -31.12 -27.27 -16.12
C ALA A 36 -30.01 -27.50 -17.15
N TYR A 37 -30.13 -28.54 -17.98
CA TYR A 37 -29.20 -28.81 -19.08
C TYR A 37 -29.30 -27.76 -20.18
N PHE A 38 -30.52 -27.32 -20.52
CA PHE A 38 -30.74 -26.22 -21.45
C PHE A 38 -30.08 -24.92 -20.97
N VAL A 39 -30.29 -24.56 -19.70
CA VAL A 39 -29.66 -23.37 -19.11
C VAL A 39 -28.14 -23.53 -19.06
N SER A 40 -27.62 -24.71 -18.69
CA SER A 40 -26.17 -25.00 -18.70
C SER A 40 -25.58 -24.82 -20.10
N TRP A 41 -26.26 -25.31 -21.13
CA TRP A 41 -25.85 -25.16 -22.52
C TRP A 41 -25.88 -23.69 -22.94
N CYS A 42 -26.97 -22.96 -22.67
CA CYS A 42 -27.07 -21.54 -23.00
C CYS A 42 -25.95 -20.72 -22.33
N LEU A 43 -25.66 -21.00 -21.06
CA LEU A 43 -24.57 -20.37 -20.31
C LEU A 43 -23.21 -20.68 -20.95
N LYS A 44 -22.96 -21.95 -21.29
CA LYS A 44 -21.71 -22.37 -21.94
C LYS A 44 -21.53 -21.74 -23.33
N GLU A 45 -22.58 -21.72 -24.16
CA GLU A 45 -22.55 -21.08 -25.48
C GLU A 45 -22.38 -19.56 -25.36
N ALA A 46 -22.92 -18.95 -24.32
CA ALA A 46 -22.66 -17.55 -24.02
C ALA A 46 -21.20 -17.32 -23.57
N GLY A 47 -20.51 -18.36 -23.12
CA GLY A 47 -19.14 -18.31 -22.60
C GLY A 47 -19.05 -18.18 -21.07
N ILE A 48 -20.13 -18.48 -20.34
CA ILE A 48 -20.19 -18.55 -18.86
C ILE A 48 -19.92 -19.99 -18.43
N ASN A 49 -18.67 -20.28 -18.10
CA ASN A 49 -18.23 -21.64 -17.78
C ASN A 49 -18.27 -21.97 -16.28
N ASP A 50 -18.49 -20.97 -15.41
CA ASP A 50 -18.42 -21.06 -13.95
C ASP A 50 -19.35 -22.12 -13.34
N TYR A 51 -20.50 -22.33 -13.98
CA TYR A 51 -21.50 -23.28 -13.54
C TYR A 51 -21.25 -24.71 -14.05
N GLY A 52 -20.44 -24.92 -15.09
CA GLY A 52 -20.33 -26.23 -15.74
C GLY A 52 -21.70 -26.81 -16.18
N THR A 53 -21.77 -28.13 -16.36
CA THR A 53 -23.02 -28.83 -16.69
C THR A 53 -23.79 -29.17 -15.42
N GLN A 54 -25.01 -28.63 -15.27
CA GLN A 54 -25.86 -28.89 -14.12
C GLN A 54 -27.11 -29.68 -14.50
N GLY A 55 -27.33 -30.80 -13.79
CA GLY A 55 -28.52 -31.62 -13.94
C GLY A 55 -29.68 -31.25 -13.01
N ALA A 56 -29.52 -30.23 -12.15
CA ALA A 56 -30.55 -29.81 -11.21
C ALA A 56 -30.69 -28.29 -11.15
N ALA A 57 -31.93 -27.80 -11.21
CA ALA A 57 -32.26 -26.37 -11.14
C ALA A 57 -31.75 -25.71 -9.84
N ALA A 58 -31.74 -26.44 -8.72
CA ALA A 58 -31.25 -25.95 -7.43
C ALA A 58 -29.74 -25.61 -7.43
N ALA A 59 -28.96 -26.23 -8.33
CA ALA A 59 -27.52 -26.11 -8.31
C ALA A 59 -27.06 -24.68 -8.62
N PHE A 60 -27.75 -23.98 -9.53
CA PHE A 60 -27.44 -22.58 -9.86
C PHE A 60 -27.60 -21.65 -8.65
N ALA A 61 -28.71 -21.78 -7.92
CA ALA A 61 -28.95 -21.02 -6.69
C ALA A 61 -27.94 -21.37 -5.59
N TYR A 62 -27.66 -22.66 -5.38
CA TYR A 62 -26.68 -23.11 -4.38
C TYR A 62 -25.27 -22.60 -4.68
N MET A 63 -24.82 -22.69 -5.94
CA MET A 63 -23.50 -22.22 -6.34
C MET A 63 -23.37 -20.69 -6.21
N ALA A 64 -24.42 -19.93 -6.54
CA ALA A 64 -24.41 -18.48 -6.32
C ALA A 64 -24.41 -18.11 -4.84
N GLU A 65 -25.22 -18.79 -4.02
CA GLU A 65 -25.38 -18.47 -2.60
C GLU A 65 -24.17 -18.93 -1.75
N LYS A 66 -23.62 -20.12 -2.02
CA LYS A 66 -22.62 -20.77 -1.16
C LYS A 66 -21.21 -20.79 -1.75
N GLU A 67 -21.07 -20.70 -3.07
CA GLU A 67 -19.77 -20.81 -3.75
C GLU A 67 -19.35 -19.50 -4.43
N GLY A 68 -20.15 -18.44 -4.35
CA GLY A 68 -19.85 -17.13 -4.94
C GLY A 68 -19.90 -17.09 -6.47
N LYS A 69 -20.52 -18.09 -7.11
CA LYS A 69 -20.66 -18.17 -8.57
C LYS A 69 -21.90 -17.42 -9.03
N GLY A 70 -21.74 -16.12 -9.23
CA GLY A 70 -22.84 -15.18 -9.51
C GLY A 70 -23.46 -14.58 -8.25
N THR A 71 -24.51 -13.77 -8.41
CA THR A 71 -25.20 -13.09 -7.30
C THR A 71 -26.56 -13.73 -7.02
N PHE A 72 -26.77 -14.22 -5.79
CA PHE A 72 -28.05 -14.82 -5.39
C PHE A 72 -29.01 -13.78 -4.79
N HIS A 73 -30.27 -13.81 -5.25
CA HIS A 73 -31.36 -12.96 -4.77
C HIS A 73 -32.49 -13.84 -4.21
N ALA A 74 -32.68 -13.80 -2.90
CA ALA A 74 -33.70 -14.59 -2.22
C ALA A 74 -35.12 -14.17 -2.62
N LYS A 75 -36.03 -15.14 -2.67
CA LYS A 75 -37.46 -14.89 -2.94
C LYS A 75 -38.04 -13.90 -1.93
N GLY A 76 -38.69 -12.84 -2.41
CA GLY A 76 -39.34 -11.84 -1.56
C GLY A 76 -38.41 -10.77 -0.95
N ASN A 77 -37.14 -10.70 -1.35
CA ASN A 77 -36.20 -9.68 -0.88
C ASN A 77 -36.40 -8.27 -1.51
N GLY A 78 -37.41 -8.09 -2.37
CA GLY A 78 -37.66 -6.84 -3.09
C GLY A 78 -36.85 -6.65 -4.38
N TYR A 79 -36.04 -7.63 -4.80
CA TYR A 79 -35.30 -7.58 -6.05
C TYR A 79 -36.23 -7.64 -7.27
N SER A 80 -35.95 -6.79 -8.26
CA SER A 80 -36.63 -6.77 -9.55
C SER A 80 -35.74 -7.42 -10.61
N PRO A 81 -36.07 -8.62 -11.12
CA PRO A 81 -35.18 -9.36 -12.00
C PRO A 81 -34.93 -8.65 -13.33
N LYS A 82 -33.73 -8.87 -13.84
CA LYS A 82 -33.18 -8.26 -15.03
C LYS A 82 -32.98 -9.28 -16.14
N THR A 83 -32.99 -8.78 -17.36
CA THR A 83 -32.64 -9.58 -18.55
C THR A 83 -31.33 -10.35 -18.30
N GLY A 84 -31.32 -11.65 -18.58
CA GLY A 84 -30.20 -12.55 -18.33
C GLY A 84 -30.19 -13.23 -16.96
N ASP A 85 -30.93 -12.76 -15.96
CA ASP A 85 -31.03 -13.47 -14.68
C ASP A 85 -31.60 -14.89 -14.89
N LEU A 86 -31.21 -15.82 -14.04
CA LEU A 86 -31.84 -17.13 -13.93
C LEU A 86 -32.93 -17.05 -12.86
N PHE A 87 -34.14 -17.51 -13.15
CA PHE A 87 -35.18 -17.66 -12.14
C PHE A 87 -35.28 -19.12 -11.72
N ILE A 88 -35.37 -19.35 -10.41
CA ILE A 88 -35.44 -20.70 -9.82
C ILE A 88 -36.70 -20.82 -8.98
N ARG A 89 -37.46 -21.89 -9.23
CA ARG A 89 -38.72 -22.17 -8.53
C ARG A 89 -38.47 -23.00 -7.27
N ASN A 90 -39.03 -22.58 -6.13
CA ASN A 90 -39.06 -23.35 -4.87
C ASN A 90 -37.70 -23.63 -4.20
N TYR A 91 -36.67 -22.79 -4.39
CA TYR A 91 -35.40 -22.95 -3.66
C TYR A 91 -35.50 -22.48 -2.19
N VAL A 92 -35.10 -23.32 -1.23
CA VAL A 92 -35.22 -23.08 0.23
C VAL A 92 -33.90 -23.27 1.02
N GLY A 93 -32.73 -23.31 0.37
CA GLY A 93 -31.44 -23.08 1.03
C GLY A 93 -30.90 -24.16 2.01
N GLN A 94 -31.46 -25.38 2.09
CA GLN A 94 -30.87 -26.49 2.89
C GLN A 94 -30.99 -27.87 2.21
N LYS A 95 -29.95 -28.71 2.42
CA LYS A 95 -29.87 -30.11 1.94
C LYS A 95 -30.94 -30.99 2.61
N GLY A 96 -31.87 -31.49 1.80
CA GLY A 96 -32.48 -32.82 1.98
C GLY A 96 -33.86 -32.89 2.62
N VAL A 97 -34.82 -33.34 1.79
CA VAL A 97 -36.00 -34.17 2.12
C VAL A 97 -37.29 -33.46 2.58
N ASN A 98 -38.20 -33.34 1.59
CA ASN A 98 -39.67 -33.43 1.65
C ASN A 98 -40.50 -32.31 2.31
N GLY A 99 -40.98 -31.41 1.44
CA GLY A 99 -42.29 -30.75 1.53
C GLY A 99 -42.26 -29.37 0.88
N ASN A 100 -42.64 -29.11 -0.38
CA ASN A 100 -43.33 -29.88 -1.41
C ASN A 100 -42.68 -29.55 -2.78
N GLY A 101 -42.21 -30.57 -3.48
CA GLY A 101 -41.60 -30.52 -4.81
C GLY A 101 -40.06 -30.46 -4.79
N PRO A 102 -39.33 -31.21 -5.65
CA PRO A 102 -37.94 -30.87 -5.95
C PRO A 102 -37.87 -29.42 -6.43
N VAL A 103 -36.72 -28.76 -6.43
CA VAL A 103 -36.60 -27.49 -7.19
C VAL A 103 -36.83 -27.85 -8.64
N GLU A 104 -38.04 -27.60 -9.15
CA GLU A 104 -38.54 -28.28 -10.35
C GLU A 104 -38.04 -27.63 -11.64
N HIS A 105 -37.63 -26.36 -11.57
CA HIS A 105 -37.47 -25.57 -12.78
C HIS A 105 -36.49 -24.40 -12.65
N VAL A 106 -35.73 -24.20 -13.71
CA VAL A 106 -34.89 -23.03 -13.95
C VAL A 106 -35.10 -22.54 -15.38
N GLY A 107 -35.06 -21.21 -15.57
CA GLY A 107 -35.08 -20.61 -16.89
C GLY A 107 -34.40 -19.25 -16.88
N ILE A 108 -34.32 -18.62 -18.06
CA ILE A 108 -33.63 -17.34 -18.25
C ILE A 108 -34.67 -16.22 -18.34
N VAL A 109 -34.45 -15.14 -17.63
CA VAL A 109 -35.23 -13.90 -17.71
C VAL A 109 -34.91 -13.22 -19.03
N ARG A 110 -35.91 -13.10 -19.90
CA ARG A 110 -35.80 -12.54 -21.25
C ARG A 110 -35.92 -11.02 -21.27
N THR A 111 -36.69 -10.46 -20.33
CA THR A 111 -36.92 -9.02 -20.22
C THR A 111 -36.86 -8.60 -18.77
N ASP A 112 -36.42 -7.37 -18.51
CA ASP A 112 -36.54 -6.74 -17.21
C ASP A 112 -37.98 -6.80 -16.69
N ALA A 113 -38.14 -7.00 -15.38
CA ALA A 113 -39.47 -7.00 -14.78
C ALA A 113 -40.12 -5.63 -14.83
N ILE A 114 -41.37 -5.60 -15.28
CA ILE A 114 -42.25 -4.42 -15.32
C ILE A 114 -43.57 -4.81 -14.65
N ASN A 115 -44.02 -3.98 -13.71
CA ASN A 115 -45.26 -4.20 -12.94
C ASN A 115 -45.33 -5.58 -12.26
N GLY A 116 -44.21 -6.10 -11.77
CA GLY A 116 -44.15 -7.37 -11.05
C GLY A 116 -44.20 -8.62 -11.95
N SER A 117 -44.01 -8.48 -13.26
CA SER A 117 -43.94 -9.61 -14.21
C SER A 117 -42.77 -9.46 -15.19
N PHE A 118 -42.29 -10.58 -15.75
CA PHE A 118 -41.22 -10.62 -16.75
C PHE A 118 -41.50 -11.70 -17.82
N GLN A 119 -40.93 -11.54 -19.01
CA GLN A 119 -40.88 -12.63 -20.00
C GLN A 119 -39.70 -13.54 -19.71
N SER A 120 -39.88 -14.85 -19.85
CA SER A 120 -38.83 -15.86 -19.73
C SER A 120 -38.59 -16.57 -21.05
N VAL A 121 -37.44 -17.23 -21.17
CA VAL A 121 -37.20 -18.35 -22.09
C VAL A 121 -36.70 -19.53 -21.25
N GLU A 122 -37.36 -20.68 -21.39
CA GLU A 122 -37.10 -21.82 -20.52
C GLU A 122 -37.28 -23.14 -21.29
N GLY A 123 -36.39 -24.09 -21.01
CA GLY A 123 -36.54 -25.46 -21.49
C GLY A 123 -37.59 -26.22 -20.69
N ASN A 124 -38.08 -27.34 -21.22
CA ASN A 124 -39.09 -28.19 -20.60
C ASN A 124 -40.43 -27.48 -20.28
N SER A 125 -40.79 -26.47 -21.08
CA SER A 125 -42.11 -25.84 -21.02
C SER A 125 -43.04 -26.54 -22.02
N SER A 126 -43.90 -27.42 -21.51
CA SER A 126 -44.73 -28.32 -22.34
C SER A 126 -43.90 -29.13 -23.35
N ASN A 127 -42.78 -29.71 -22.88
CA ASN A 127 -41.80 -30.47 -23.67
C ASN A 127 -41.12 -29.66 -24.81
N SER A 128 -41.07 -28.34 -24.69
CA SER A 128 -40.38 -27.45 -25.64
C SER A 128 -39.63 -26.32 -24.95
N VAL A 129 -38.69 -25.69 -25.66
CA VAL A 129 -38.22 -24.35 -25.29
C VAL A 129 -39.34 -23.37 -25.64
N ALA A 130 -39.85 -22.66 -24.65
CA ALA A 130 -40.91 -21.69 -24.86
C ALA A 130 -40.64 -20.38 -24.13
N SER A 131 -41.27 -19.32 -24.63
CA SER A 131 -41.32 -18.04 -23.94
C SER A 131 -42.63 -17.94 -23.15
N ASN A 132 -42.53 -17.55 -21.88
CA ASN A 132 -43.68 -17.45 -20.98
C ASN A 132 -43.63 -16.14 -20.20
N THR A 133 -44.80 -15.68 -19.73
CA THR A 133 -44.88 -14.59 -18.75
C THR A 133 -44.87 -15.16 -17.34
N ARG A 134 -43.98 -14.65 -16.49
CA ARG A 134 -43.76 -15.09 -15.11
C ARG A 134 -43.96 -13.94 -14.13
N ASN A 135 -44.44 -14.23 -12.92
CA ASN A 135 -44.59 -13.24 -11.85
C ASN A 135 -43.33 -13.20 -10.99
N VAL A 136 -42.89 -12.00 -10.64
CA VAL A 136 -41.64 -11.78 -9.89
C VAL A 136 -41.70 -12.44 -8.51
N SER A 137 -42.87 -12.44 -7.87
CA SER A 137 -43.08 -12.94 -6.51
C SER A 137 -42.91 -14.44 -6.35
N ASP A 138 -42.84 -15.22 -7.44
CA ASP A 138 -42.91 -16.67 -7.38
C ASP A 138 -41.54 -17.35 -7.25
N TYR A 139 -40.46 -16.63 -7.56
CA TYR A 139 -39.12 -17.18 -7.77
C TYR A 139 -38.05 -16.50 -6.91
N CYS A 140 -36.92 -17.18 -6.74
CA CYS A 140 -35.64 -16.52 -6.44
C CYS A 140 -34.84 -16.36 -7.73
N TYR A 141 -33.81 -15.52 -7.69
CA TYR A 141 -33.01 -15.18 -8.87
C TYR A 141 -31.53 -15.40 -8.62
N VAL A 142 -30.83 -15.78 -9.68
CA VAL A 142 -29.38 -15.73 -9.74
C VAL A 142 -29.04 -14.80 -10.88
N THR A 143 -28.19 -13.82 -10.63
CA THR A 143 -27.52 -13.08 -11.69
C THR A 143 -26.23 -13.84 -12.00
N PRO A 144 -26.11 -14.53 -13.16
CA PRO A 144 -24.84 -15.08 -13.61
C PRO A 144 -23.72 -14.03 -13.54
N PRO A 145 -22.44 -14.45 -13.44
CA PRO A 145 -21.31 -13.55 -13.54
C PRO A 145 -21.16 -13.08 -14.99
N PHE A 146 -22.17 -12.36 -15.50
CA PHE A 146 -22.06 -11.63 -16.74
C PHE A 146 -20.95 -10.64 -16.56
N ASN A 147 -20.03 -10.72 -17.49
CA ASN A 147 -19.04 -9.70 -17.62
C ASN A 147 -19.75 -8.45 -18.14
N GLY A 148 -20.09 -7.57 -17.20
CA GLY A 148 -20.53 -6.20 -17.45
C GLY A 148 -22.02 -5.98 -17.67
N LEU A 149 -22.89 -6.27 -16.70
CA LEU A 149 -24.14 -5.51 -16.47
C LEU A 149 -24.81 -5.94 -15.15
N ASN A 150 -24.72 -5.12 -14.11
CA ASN A 150 -25.90 -4.88 -13.27
C ASN A 150 -26.07 -3.38 -13.03
N SER A 151 -27.33 -2.99 -13.12
CA SER A 151 -27.90 -1.65 -13.22
C SER A 151 -27.47 -0.64 -12.15
N SER A 152 -26.58 0.25 -12.56
CA SER A 152 -26.75 1.71 -12.56
C SER A 152 -25.52 2.24 -13.27
N LYS A 153 -25.65 2.95 -14.41
CA LYS A 153 -24.51 3.67 -14.98
C LYS A 153 -23.91 4.49 -13.83
N PRO A 154 -22.64 4.28 -13.44
CA PRO A 154 -21.98 5.29 -12.63
C PRO A 154 -22.09 6.57 -13.46
N SER A 155 -22.66 7.63 -12.90
CA SER A 155 -22.35 8.95 -13.43
C SER A 155 -20.83 9.04 -13.48
N LEU A 156 -20.32 9.56 -14.60
CA LEU A 156 -18.90 9.59 -14.91
C LEU A 156 -18.20 10.44 -13.85
N ASN A 157 -17.73 9.79 -12.79
CA ASN A 157 -17.14 10.46 -11.65
C ASN A 157 -15.66 10.66 -11.97
N LEU A 158 -15.38 11.74 -12.73
CA LEU A 158 -14.02 12.17 -13.08
C LEU A 158 -13.09 12.22 -11.85
N LYS A 159 -13.64 12.48 -10.65
CA LYS A 159 -12.90 12.45 -9.38
C LYS A 159 -12.28 11.09 -9.08
N THR A 160 -12.98 9.97 -9.29
CA THR A 160 -12.50 8.67 -8.76
C THR A 160 -11.30 8.08 -9.48
N TRP A 161 -10.96 8.47 -10.71
CA TRP A 161 -9.77 7.97 -11.41
C TRP A 161 -8.66 9.00 -11.58
N SER A 162 -8.97 10.31 -11.58
CA SER A 162 -7.95 11.35 -11.48
C SER A 162 -7.22 11.34 -10.14
N ASP A 163 -7.84 10.77 -9.10
CA ASP A 163 -7.27 10.65 -7.76
C ASP A 163 -6.34 9.41 -7.62
N ILE A 164 -6.36 8.46 -8.57
CA ILE A 164 -5.58 7.21 -8.48
C ILE A 164 -4.30 7.27 -9.36
N VAL A 165 -4.39 7.76 -10.60
CA VAL A 165 -3.23 7.96 -11.49
C VAL A 165 -3.38 9.25 -12.28
N THR A 166 -2.57 10.25 -11.92
CA THR A 166 -2.52 11.57 -12.58
C THR A 166 -1.70 11.52 -13.87
N ALA A 167 -1.87 12.52 -14.74
CA ALA A 167 -0.99 12.71 -15.90
C ALA A 167 0.49 12.79 -15.50
N ASP A 168 0.78 13.31 -14.31
CA ASP A 168 2.14 13.44 -13.77
C ASP A 168 2.73 12.10 -13.36
N LYS A 169 1.93 11.26 -12.70
CA LYS A 169 2.32 9.89 -12.38
C LYS A 169 2.57 9.05 -13.64
N LEU A 170 1.82 9.30 -14.71
CA LEU A 170 2.14 8.71 -16.01
C LEU A 170 3.44 9.29 -16.59
N ASN A 171 3.69 10.59 -16.47
CA ASN A 171 4.90 11.23 -16.96
C ASN A 171 6.17 10.82 -16.19
N GLU A 172 6.05 10.39 -14.93
CA GLU A 172 7.15 9.82 -14.14
C GLU A 172 7.65 8.49 -14.72
N ILE A 173 6.72 7.67 -15.25
CA ILE A 173 7.06 6.34 -15.76
C ILE A 173 7.15 6.27 -17.28
N PHE A 174 6.50 7.18 -18.02
CA PHE A 174 6.54 7.22 -19.47
C PHE A 174 7.89 7.74 -19.96
N LYS A 175 8.53 6.96 -20.81
CA LYS A 175 9.84 7.22 -21.42
C LYS A 175 9.68 7.34 -22.94
N GLY A 176 10.77 7.72 -23.61
CA GLY A 176 10.83 7.80 -25.08
C GLY A 176 9.66 8.56 -25.70
N GLY A 177 8.97 7.92 -26.65
CA GLY A 177 7.86 8.52 -27.41
C GLY A 177 6.59 8.79 -26.59
N LEU A 178 6.49 8.29 -25.35
CA LEU A 178 5.41 8.61 -24.42
C LEU A 178 5.81 9.68 -23.38
N ALA A 179 7.08 10.09 -23.32
CA ALA A 179 7.54 11.07 -22.35
C ALA A 179 6.72 12.37 -22.44
N ASN A 180 6.23 12.83 -21.29
CA ASN A 180 5.37 14.02 -21.15
C ASN A 180 3.99 13.93 -21.85
N GLN A 181 3.54 12.72 -22.23
CA GLN A 181 2.26 12.51 -22.92
C GLN A 181 1.11 12.10 -21.99
N GLY A 182 1.34 12.05 -20.67
CA GLY A 182 0.36 11.63 -19.67
C GLY A 182 -0.97 12.39 -19.76
N LYS A 183 -0.96 13.69 -20.09
CA LYS A 183 -2.18 14.47 -20.27
C LYS A 183 -3.01 13.99 -21.45
N LEU A 184 -2.39 13.90 -22.62
CA LEU A 184 -3.04 13.39 -23.84
C LEU A 184 -3.55 11.96 -23.63
N PHE A 185 -2.75 11.13 -22.96
CA PHE A 185 -3.09 9.75 -22.65
C PHE A 185 -4.32 9.64 -21.74
N CYS A 186 -4.36 10.41 -20.64
CA CYS A 186 -5.50 10.47 -19.73
C CYS A 186 -6.76 11.02 -20.41
N GLU A 187 -6.65 12.09 -21.21
CA GLU A 187 -7.79 12.66 -21.96
C GLU A 187 -8.47 11.60 -22.82
N ILE A 188 -7.68 10.83 -23.58
CA ILE A 188 -8.18 9.76 -24.44
C ILE A 188 -8.77 8.62 -23.61
N CYS A 189 -8.08 8.16 -22.55
CA CYS A 189 -8.58 7.10 -21.68
C CYS A 189 -9.94 7.44 -21.07
N ILE A 190 -10.09 8.64 -20.53
CA ILE A 190 -11.32 9.13 -19.92
C ILE A 190 -12.45 9.22 -20.97
N ALA A 191 -12.18 9.82 -22.13
CA ALA A 191 -13.17 9.95 -23.20
C ALA A 191 -13.71 8.59 -23.68
N TYR A 192 -12.84 7.57 -23.68
CA TYR A 192 -13.17 6.19 -24.03
C TYR A 192 -13.52 5.31 -22.83
N GLN A 193 -13.70 5.89 -21.63
CA GLN A 193 -14.09 5.19 -20.40
C GLN A 193 -13.19 3.99 -20.04
N VAL A 194 -11.88 4.17 -20.23
CA VAL A 194 -10.82 3.21 -19.86
C VAL A 194 -10.06 3.77 -18.66
N ASN A 195 -9.74 2.94 -17.67
CA ASN A 195 -8.88 3.38 -16.57
C ASN A 195 -7.48 3.75 -17.12
N PRO A 196 -7.00 4.99 -16.93
CA PRO A 196 -5.69 5.42 -17.41
C PRO A 196 -4.52 4.56 -16.91
N ALA A 197 -4.57 4.08 -15.67
CA ALA A 197 -3.54 3.20 -15.10
C ALA A 197 -3.46 1.86 -15.84
N PHE A 198 -4.61 1.29 -16.17
CA PHE A 198 -4.70 0.02 -16.90
C PHE A 198 -4.20 0.17 -18.33
N ALA A 199 -4.67 1.20 -19.05
CA ALA A 199 -4.19 1.48 -20.40
C ALA A 199 -2.68 1.79 -20.43
N ALA A 200 -2.17 2.57 -19.46
CA ALA A 200 -0.76 2.90 -19.35
C ALA A 200 0.10 1.66 -19.07
N SER A 201 -0.41 0.73 -18.27
CA SER A 201 0.29 -0.52 -17.97
C SER A 201 0.46 -1.41 -19.21
N ILE A 202 -0.55 -1.46 -20.07
CA ILE A 202 -0.44 -2.11 -21.39
C ILE A 202 0.55 -1.36 -22.27
N ALA A 203 0.43 -0.03 -22.36
CA ALA A 203 1.34 0.76 -23.18
C ALA A 203 2.81 0.61 -22.76
N CYS A 204 3.09 0.64 -21.45
CA CYS A 204 4.43 0.46 -20.92
C CYS A 204 4.97 -0.93 -21.18
N PHE A 205 4.15 -1.97 -21.00
CA PHE A 205 4.58 -3.34 -21.29
C PHE A 205 4.90 -3.55 -22.78
N GLU A 206 4.02 -3.06 -23.67
CA GLU A 206 4.14 -3.25 -25.13
C GLU A 206 5.24 -2.40 -25.78
N SER A 207 5.69 -1.33 -25.11
CA SER A 207 6.62 -0.37 -25.71
C SER A 207 7.82 -0.04 -24.83
N SER A 208 8.13 -0.86 -23.83
CA SER A 208 9.20 -0.62 -22.87
C SER A 208 9.10 0.78 -22.25
N TYR A 209 7.96 1.05 -21.61
CA TYR A 209 7.58 2.35 -21.03
C TYR A 209 7.47 3.50 -22.05
N GLY A 210 7.57 3.21 -23.35
CA GLY A 210 7.61 4.19 -24.44
C GLY A 210 8.99 4.38 -25.06
N ASP A 211 10.03 3.73 -24.52
CA ASP A 211 11.43 3.78 -24.98
C ASP A 211 11.80 2.65 -25.97
N TYR A 212 10.81 2.16 -26.71
CA TYR A 212 11.04 1.21 -27.80
C TYR A 212 11.05 1.93 -29.14
N GLY A 213 12.22 2.05 -29.78
CA GLY A 213 12.40 2.82 -31.02
C GLY A 213 11.40 2.51 -32.16
N PRO A 214 10.99 1.25 -32.40
CA PRO A 214 9.90 0.96 -33.34
C PRO A 214 8.52 1.47 -32.91
N ALA A 215 8.18 1.46 -31.62
CA ALA A 215 6.93 2.03 -31.11
C ALA A 215 6.89 3.55 -31.34
N GLU A 216 8.01 4.24 -31.08
CA GLU A 216 8.15 5.68 -31.33
C GLU A 216 8.03 6.02 -32.83
N ARG A 217 8.76 5.32 -33.71
CA ARG A 217 8.71 5.54 -35.17
C ARG A 217 7.33 5.29 -35.78
N ASN A 218 6.53 4.44 -35.15
CA ASN A 218 5.21 4.03 -35.62
C ASN A 218 4.06 4.73 -34.88
N TYR A 219 4.35 5.51 -33.84
CA TYR A 219 3.35 6.03 -32.89
C TYR A 219 2.42 4.94 -32.33
N ASN A 220 2.98 3.75 -32.09
CA ASN A 220 2.22 2.56 -31.74
C ASN A 220 2.80 1.91 -30.48
N PHE A 221 2.28 2.34 -29.33
CA PHE A 221 2.77 1.94 -28.02
C PHE A 221 2.02 0.75 -27.43
N PHE A 222 1.13 0.14 -28.19
CA PHE A 222 0.24 -0.95 -27.75
C PHE A 222 0.46 -2.23 -28.58
N GLY A 223 1.46 -2.26 -29.47
CA GLY A 223 1.71 -3.44 -30.31
C GLY A 223 0.63 -3.69 -31.37
N TYR A 224 -0.10 -2.65 -31.82
CA TYR A 224 -1.24 -2.79 -32.72
C TYR A 224 -0.82 -3.29 -34.11
N MET A 225 -1.20 -4.51 -34.48
CA MET A 225 -0.81 -5.14 -35.75
C MET A 225 -1.62 -4.62 -36.95
N SER A 226 -1.02 -4.60 -38.15
CA SER A 226 -1.66 -4.13 -39.39
C SER A 226 -2.75 -5.04 -39.95
N GLY A 227 -2.94 -6.22 -39.36
CA GLY A 227 -3.96 -7.19 -39.71
C GLY A 227 -3.83 -8.48 -38.89
N SER A 228 -4.86 -9.32 -38.90
CA SER A 228 -4.82 -10.62 -38.21
C SER A 228 -3.70 -11.50 -38.80
N GLY A 229 -2.81 -12.00 -37.95
CA GLY A 229 -1.65 -12.81 -38.36
C GLY A 229 -0.48 -12.00 -38.95
N SER A 230 -0.58 -10.66 -38.99
CA SER A 230 0.53 -9.80 -39.42
C SER A 230 1.63 -9.77 -38.35
N MET A 231 2.90 -9.74 -38.81
CA MET A 231 4.07 -9.43 -37.98
C MET A 231 4.51 -7.97 -38.14
N ILE A 232 3.69 -7.14 -38.80
CA ILE A 232 3.99 -5.74 -39.07
C ILE A 232 3.11 -4.88 -38.16
N PHE A 233 3.76 -4.09 -37.30
CA PHE A 233 3.09 -3.08 -36.51
C PHE A 233 2.51 -1.98 -37.41
N THR A 234 1.29 -1.56 -37.10
CA THR A 234 0.67 -0.41 -37.77
C THR A 234 1.47 0.85 -37.45
N LYS A 235 1.76 1.64 -38.48
CA LYS A 235 2.28 3.00 -38.34
C LYS A 235 1.11 3.98 -38.42
N PHE A 236 0.99 4.84 -37.42
CA PHE A 236 0.02 5.93 -37.39
C PHE A 236 0.67 7.23 -37.88
N ASP A 237 -0.16 8.21 -38.23
CA ASP A 237 0.25 9.53 -38.71
C ASP A 237 0.73 10.43 -37.56
N SER A 238 0.21 10.20 -36.34
CA SER A 238 0.58 10.95 -35.13
C SER A 238 0.44 10.11 -33.87
N LEU A 239 1.10 10.55 -32.79
CA LEU A 239 0.95 9.99 -31.45
C LEU A 239 -0.53 9.93 -31.01
N GLU A 240 -1.25 11.04 -31.15
CA GLU A 240 -2.65 11.13 -30.76
C GLU A 240 -3.53 10.15 -31.54
N GLN A 241 -3.32 10.02 -32.85
CA GLN A 241 -4.06 9.06 -33.67
C GLN A 241 -3.79 7.62 -33.22
N GLY A 242 -2.52 7.29 -32.93
CA GLY A 242 -2.12 5.98 -32.42
C GLY A 242 -2.72 5.66 -31.06
N LEU A 243 -2.57 6.55 -30.08
CA LEU A 243 -3.16 6.40 -28.74
C LEU A 243 -4.67 6.25 -28.80
N THR A 244 -5.34 7.13 -29.56
CA THR A 244 -6.80 7.09 -29.74
C THR A 244 -7.24 5.77 -30.34
N LYS A 245 -6.55 5.29 -31.38
CA LYS A 245 -6.94 4.04 -32.05
C LYS A 245 -6.76 2.82 -31.14
N CYS A 246 -5.66 2.76 -30.41
CA CYS A 246 -5.35 1.66 -29.50
C CYS A 246 -6.27 1.64 -28.27
N ILE A 247 -6.48 2.79 -27.63
CA ILE A 247 -7.39 2.91 -26.48
C ILE A 247 -8.84 2.67 -26.90
N SER A 248 -9.28 3.18 -28.06
CA SER A 248 -10.58 2.86 -28.66
C SER A 248 -10.79 1.37 -28.88
N ASN A 249 -9.74 0.66 -29.31
CA ASN A 249 -9.80 -0.78 -29.48
C ASN A 249 -10.00 -1.49 -28.15
N ILE A 250 -9.19 -1.18 -27.12
CA ILE A 250 -9.33 -1.74 -25.76
C ILE A 250 -10.73 -1.45 -25.21
N SER A 251 -11.17 -0.19 -25.32
CA SER A 251 -12.47 0.26 -24.86
C SER A 251 -13.63 -0.54 -25.47
N ARG A 252 -13.74 -0.60 -26.80
CA ARG A 252 -14.94 -1.17 -27.47
C ARG A 252 -14.89 -2.68 -27.60
N ASN A 253 -13.71 -3.21 -27.94
CA ASN A 253 -13.57 -4.61 -28.28
C ASN A 253 -13.23 -5.48 -27.07
N TYR A 254 -12.95 -4.88 -25.91
CA TYR A 254 -12.60 -5.60 -24.69
C TYR A 254 -13.48 -5.16 -23.52
N LEU A 255 -13.35 -3.92 -23.07
CA LEU A 255 -14.03 -3.43 -21.86
C LEU A 255 -15.53 -3.30 -22.01
N HIS A 256 -16.01 -2.74 -23.11
CA HIS A 256 -17.44 -2.64 -23.41
C HIS A 256 -18.10 -4.01 -23.62
N GLN A 257 -17.32 -5.01 -24.04
CA GLN A 257 -17.82 -6.38 -24.07
C GLN A 257 -17.91 -6.97 -22.65
N GLY A 258 -17.17 -6.40 -21.68
CA GLY A 258 -17.07 -6.81 -20.28
C GLY A 258 -15.75 -7.50 -19.87
N LEU A 259 -14.70 -7.54 -20.70
CA LEU A 259 -13.57 -8.50 -20.52
C LEU A 259 -12.91 -8.27 -19.18
N ASN A 260 -12.87 -9.33 -18.37
CA ASN A 260 -12.01 -9.33 -17.20
C ASN A 260 -10.55 -9.38 -17.68
N PHE A 261 -9.63 -8.98 -16.81
CA PHE A 261 -8.23 -8.79 -17.17
C PHE A 261 -7.59 -10.03 -17.80
N LYS A 262 -7.93 -11.24 -17.31
CA LYS A 262 -7.41 -12.48 -17.87
C LYS A 262 -7.91 -12.74 -19.30
N GLN A 263 -9.19 -12.52 -19.54
CA GLN A 263 -9.75 -12.68 -20.87
C GLN A 263 -9.30 -11.58 -21.84
N ILE A 264 -8.96 -10.38 -21.33
CA ILE A 264 -8.27 -9.36 -22.12
C ILE A 264 -6.95 -9.94 -22.62
N GLN A 265 -6.11 -10.49 -21.73
CA GLN A 265 -4.84 -11.10 -22.12
C GLN A 265 -5.02 -12.20 -23.18
N GLU A 266 -5.94 -13.14 -22.96
CA GLU A 266 -6.19 -14.25 -23.87
C GLU A 266 -6.61 -13.78 -25.27
N LYS A 267 -7.32 -12.65 -25.37
CA LYS A 267 -7.74 -12.05 -26.63
C LYS A 267 -6.70 -11.11 -27.24
N TYR A 268 -5.95 -10.39 -26.40
CA TYR A 268 -4.98 -9.37 -26.81
C TYR A 268 -3.68 -9.99 -27.30
N CYS A 269 -3.18 -11.00 -26.59
CA CYS A 269 -1.93 -11.70 -26.87
C CYS A 269 -2.09 -13.21 -26.52
N PRO A 270 -2.79 -13.97 -27.38
CA PRO A 270 -3.04 -15.39 -27.12
C PRO A 270 -1.73 -16.19 -27.02
N VAL A 271 -1.60 -17.03 -25.99
CA VAL A 271 -0.45 -17.91 -25.81
C VAL A 271 -0.42 -18.94 -26.93
N GLY A 272 0.75 -19.09 -27.59
CA GLY A 272 0.92 -20.00 -28.72
C GLY A 272 0.44 -19.44 -30.07
N ALA A 273 0.25 -18.13 -30.16
CA ALA A 273 -0.01 -17.46 -31.43
C ALA A 273 1.16 -17.71 -32.42
N ALA A 274 0.84 -17.94 -33.70
CA ALA A 274 1.84 -18.26 -34.72
C ALA A 274 2.90 -17.15 -34.92
N ASN A 275 2.55 -15.91 -34.56
CA ASN A 275 3.43 -14.74 -34.61
C ASN A 275 4.22 -14.50 -33.30
N ASP A 276 4.12 -15.39 -32.31
CA ASP A 276 4.91 -15.41 -31.08
C ASP A 276 5.71 -16.73 -30.97
N PRO A 277 6.76 -16.91 -31.79
CA PRO A 277 7.57 -18.13 -31.78
C PRO A 277 8.42 -18.29 -30.52
N TYR A 278 8.53 -17.26 -29.68
CA TYR A 278 9.35 -17.24 -28.47
C TYR A 278 8.52 -17.35 -27.18
N GLY A 279 7.19 -17.40 -27.29
CA GLY A 279 6.27 -17.56 -26.16
C GLY A 279 6.21 -16.36 -25.23
N THR A 280 6.53 -15.15 -25.73
CA THR A 280 6.55 -13.91 -24.93
C THR A 280 5.14 -13.49 -24.49
N ASN A 281 4.09 -13.95 -25.18
CA ASN A 281 2.70 -13.70 -24.79
C ASN A 281 2.37 -14.26 -23.39
N ASN A 282 3.12 -15.26 -22.90
CA ASN A 282 2.98 -15.77 -21.53
C ASN A 282 3.31 -14.74 -20.45
N GLN A 283 4.12 -13.72 -20.78
CA GLN A 283 4.60 -12.73 -19.83
C GLN A 283 3.67 -11.52 -19.71
N TRP A 284 2.75 -11.33 -20.66
CA TRP A 284 1.90 -10.15 -20.74
C TRP A 284 1.03 -9.92 -19.50
N TYR A 285 0.36 -10.97 -19.01
CA TYR A 285 -0.49 -10.84 -17.82
C TYR A 285 0.31 -10.36 -16.60
N GLY A 286 1.48 -10.97 -16.37
CA GLY A 286 2.34 -10.64 -15.24
C GLY A 286 2.97 -9.25 -15.36
N GLY A 287 3.47 -8.90 -16.55
CA GLY A 287 4.08 -7.59 -16.79
C GLY A 287 3.09 -6.43 -16.70
N VAL A 288 1.90 -6.56 -17.29
CA VAL A 288 0.84 -5.55 -17.15
C VAL A 288 0.38 -5.44 -15.69
N SER A 289 0.30 -6.57 -14.95
CA SER A 289 -0.01 -6.55 -13.51
C SER A 289 1.04 -5.78 -12.70
N ALA A 290 2.33 -6.00 -13.00
CA ALA A 290 3.44 -5.39 -12.29
C ALA A 290 3.47 -3.86 -12.49
N VAL A 291 3.32 -3.40 -13.73
CA VAL A 291 3.25 -1.95 -14.03
C VAL A 291 2.02 -1.32 -13.37
N TYR A 292 0.87 -1.98 -13.40
CA TYR A 292 -0.34 -1.47 -12.76
C TYR A 292 -0.17 -1.35 -11.23
N LYS A 293 0.47 -2.34 -10.62
CA LYS A 293 0.77 -2.34 -9.18
C LYS A 293 1.76 -1.25 -8.80
N ASN A 294 2.77 -0.98 -9.63
CA ASN A 294 3.68 0.15 -9.44
C ASN A 294 2.90 1.48 -9.50
N LEU A 295 2.04 1.64 -10.51
CA LEU A 295 1.23 2.85 -10.69
C LEU A 295 0.18 3.09 -9.59
N THR A 296 -0.40 2.04 -9.01
CA THR A 296 -1.58 2.19 -8.14
C THR A 296 -1.38 1.70 -6.70
N GLY A 297 -0.32 0.92 -6.44
CA GLY A 297 -0.12 0.20 -5.18
C GLY A 297 -1.02 -1.05 -5.00
N GLY A 298 -1.97 -1.29 -5.92
CA GLY A 298 -2.96 -2.37 -5.84
C GLY A 298 -2.87 -3.36 -7.01
N ASP A 299 -3.46 -4.54 -6.82
CA ASP A 299 -3.58 -5.52 -7.90
C ASP A 299 -4.72 -5.14 -8.86
N VAL A 300 -4.65 -5.58 -10.13
CA VAL A 300 -5.68 -5.28 -11.14
C VAL A 300 -6.99 -6.00 -10.80
N ALA A 301 -7.99 -5.28 -10.31
CA ALA A 301 -9.34 -5.82 -10.14
C ALA A 301 -10.20 -5.56 -11.39
N SER A 302 -11.15 -6.46 -11.66
CA SER A 302 -12.04 -6.30 -12.84
C SER A 302 -12.94 -5.05 -12.75
N ALA A 303 -13.23 -4.59 -11.54
CA ALA A 303 -13.96 -3.34 -11.30
C ALA A 303 -13.15 -2.10 -11.71
N ASP A 304 -11.82 -2.21 -11.82
CA ASP A 304 -10.92 -1.09 -12.02
C ASP A 304 -10.48 -0.90 -13.48
N LEU A 305 -10.95 -1.72 -14.42
CA LEU A 305 -10.49 -1.66 -15.82
C LEU A 305 -11.14 -0.51 -16.63
N GLY A 306 -12.36 -0.14 -16.23
CA GLY A 306 -13.23 0.80 -16.93
C GLY A 306 -14.36 0.12 -17.71
N SER A 307 -15.40 0.89 -18.03
CA SER A 307 -16.62 0.39 -18.68
C SER A 307 -16.53 0.28 -20.19
N GLY A 308 -15.61 1.03 -20.82
CA GLY A 308 -15.55 1.19 -22.27
C GLY A 308 -16.77 1.91 -22.87
N VAL A 309 -16.63 2.36 -24.13
CA VAL A 309 -17.71 2.97 -24.91
C VAL A 309 -18.27 1.98 -25.92
N GLU A 310 -19.51 2.20 -26.39
CA GLU A 310 -20.18 1.32 -27.34
C GLU A 310 -19.61 1.49 -28.76
N SER A 311 -19.20 2.71 -29.12
CA SER A 311 -18.73 3.03 -30.47
C SER A 311 -17.56 4.03 -30.48
N ASP A 312 -16.79 4.06 -31.57
CA ASP A 312 -15.66 4.99 -31.69
C ASP A 312 -16.16 6.44 -31.78
N SER A 313 -17.33 6.64 -32.40
CA SER A 313 -18.01 7.93 -32.46
C SER A 313 -18.41 8.45 -31.08
N GLU A 314 -18.81 7.57 -30.15
CA GLU A 314 -19.09 7.97 -28.75
C GLU A 314 -17.82 8.49 -28.07
N GLY A 315 -16.70 7.78 -28.18
CA GLY A 315 -15.42 8.22 -27.60
C GLY A 315 -14.90 9.52 -28.21
N GLN A 316 -15.02 9.69 -29.54
CA GLN A 316 -14.64 10.93 -30.22
C GLN A 316 -15.54 12.11 -29.82
N ASP A 317 -16.85 11.90 -29.68
CA ASP A 317 -17.79 12.90 -29.20
C ASP A 317 -17.49 13.31 -27.74
N ASN A 318 -17.18 12.34 -26.87
CA ASN A 318 -16.73 12.61 -25.50
C ASN A 318 -15.44 13.45 -25.48
N LEU A 319 -14.44 13.08 -26.30
CA LEU A 319 -13.17 13.81 -26.39
C LEU A 319 -13.37 15.24 -26.92
N ALA A 320 -14.23 15.42 -27.93
CA ALA A 320 -14.58 16.74 -28.47
C ALA A 320 -15.33 17.61 -27.45
N LYS A 321 -16.26 17.03 -26.68
CA LYS A 321 -16.98 17.72 -25.59
C LYS A 321 -16.04 18.14 -24.46
N MET A 322 -15.11 17.27 -24.08
CA MET A 322 -14.09 17.59 -23.08
C MET A 322 -13.20 18.77 -23.51
N ARG A 323 -12.74 18.76 -24.77
CA ARG A 323 -11.83 19.81 -25.29
C ARG A 323 -12.51 21.12 -25.66
N SER A 324 -13.81 21.10 -25.93
CA SER A 324 -14.60 22.31 -26.20
C SER A 324 -15.13 23.01 -24.94
N GLY A 325 -14.83 22.48 -23.75
CA GLY A 325 -15.28 23.04 -22.47
C GLY A 325 -16.78 22.86 -22.19
N ASN A 326 -17.49 22.08 -23.00
CA ASN A 326 -18.94 21.81 -22.88
C ASN A 326 -19.24 20.54 -22.06
N TYR A 327 -18.36 20.16 -21.14
CA TYR A 327 -18.53 18.97 -20.32
C TYR A 327 -19.21 19.34 -18.99
N SER A 328 -20.52 19.06 -18.89
CA SER A 328 -21.28 19.19 -17.65
C SER A 328 -20.99 17.99 -16.75
N ILE A 329 -20.31 18.24 -15.63
CA ILE A 329 -20.13 17.30 -14.53
C ILE A 329 -21.29 17.57 -13.57
N ASP A 330 -22.41 16.88 -13.81
CA ASP A 330 -23.69 16.95 -13.10
C ASP A 330 -24.30 18.36 -12.97
N GLY A 331 -25.41 18.59 -13.67
CA GLY A 331 -26.06 19.89 -13.80
C GLY A 331 -26.09 20.77 -12.54
N SER A 332 -25.17 21.74 -12.46
CA SER A 332 -25.35 23.09 -11.90
C SER A 332 -24.12 23.94 -12.19
N ASP A 333 -24.33 25.25 -12.18
CA ASP A 333 -23.72 26.28 -13.01
C ASP A 333 -22.43 26.93 -12.44
N SER A 334 -21.57 27.42 -13.33
CA SER A 334 -20.46 28.40 -13.19
C SER A 334 -19.26 28.07 -12.25
N GLY A 335 -17.99 28.25 -12.61
CA GLY A 335 -17.37 28.86 -13.79
C GLY A 335 -15.83 28.78 -13.78
N GLU A 336 -15.27 29.06 -14.96
CA GLU A 336 -13.87 29.35 -15.35
C GLU A 336 -12.80 28.25 -15.27
N CYS A 337 -12.34 27.85 -16.47
CA CYS A 337 -11.12 27.07 -16.69
C CYS A 337 -9.89 27.99 -16.81
N ASN A 338 -8.72 27.48 -16.43
CA ASN A 338 -7.45 27.91 -17.03
C ASN A 338 -6.49 26.71 -17.19
N ASN A 339 -5.81 26.68 -18.34
CA ASN A 339 -4.80 25.70 -18.77
C ASN A 339 -3.71 25.39 -17.72
N SER A 340 -3.25 24.15 -17.64
CA SER A 340 -1.86 23.88 -17.21
C SER A 340 -1.19 22.75 -18.01
N THR A 341 0.00 23.07 -18.50
CA THR A 341 1.18 22.22 -18.67
C THR A 341 1.58 21.73 -17.27
N SER A 342 1.82 20.45 -17.06
CA SER A 342 2.25 20.01 -15.73
C SER A 342 3.73 20.31 -15.51
N VAL A 343 3.97 21.01 -14.42
CA VAL A 343 5.27 21.48 -13.97
C VAL A 343 5.68 20.54 -12.84
N PRO A 344 6.94 20.06 -12.77
CA PRO A 344 7.38 19.25 -11.64
C PRO A 344 7.04 19.93 -10.32
N ILE A 345 6.65 19.14 -9.31
CA ILE A 345 6.41 19.66 -7.98
C ILE A 345 7.77 20.07 -7.40
N THR A 346 8.05 21.36 -7.47
CA THR A 346 9.27 21.98 -6.93
C THR A 346 9.01 22.66 -5.59
N SER A 347 7.75 22.79 -5.18
CA SER A 347 7.36 23.41 -3.92
C SER A 347 6.01 22.90 -3.44
N ALA A 348 5.81 22.95 -2.12
CA ALA A 348 4.52 22.71 -1.49
C ALA A 348 3.92 24.04 -1.00
N GLN A 349 2.62 24.25 -1.21
CA GLN A 349 1.89 25.41 -0.71
C GLN A 349 0.63 24.96 0.03
N THR A 350 0.46 25.46 1.25
CA THR A 350 -0.77 25.26 2.02
C THR A 350 -1.91 26.09 1.42
N MET A 351 -2.90 25.42 0.82
CA MET A 351 -4.02 26.10 0.17
C MET A 351 -5.15 26.48 1.14
N SER A 352 -5.28 25.76 2.26
CA SER A 352 -6.24 26.06 3.31
C SER A 352 -5.82 25.43 4.63
N TYR A 353 -6.00 26.15 5.73
CA TYR A 353 -5.82 25.65 7.09
C TYR A 353 -7.03 26.08 7.92
N ILE A 354 -7.74 25.13 8.53
CA ILE A 354 -8.86 25.40 9.43
C ILE A 354 -8.46 24.87 10.81
N GLY A 355 -8.00 25.76 11.67
CA GLY A 355 -7.52 25.44 13.02
C GLY A 355 -6.98 26.68 13.72
N ALA A 356 -6.81 26.61 15.04
CA ALA A 356 -6.09 27.64 15.79
C ALA A 356 -4.58 27.40 15.63
N SER A 357 -3.81 28.46 15.41
CA SER A 357 -2.35 28.37 15.49
C SER A 357 -1.95 27.93 16.89
N VAL A 358 -1.19 26.86 17.00
CA VAL A 358 -0.61 26.41 18.26
C VAL A 358 0.75 27.10 18.40
N ASP A 359 1.01 27.73 19.55
CA ASP A 359 2.34 28.26 19.86
C ASP A 359 3.28 27.15 20.34
N PHE A 360 4.58 27.45 20.35
CA PHE A 360 5.57 26.58 20.98
C PHE A 360 5.18 26.30 22.43
N ARG A 361 5.15 25.02 22.81
CA ARG A 361 4.84 24.62 24.18
C ARG A 361 6.12 24.68 25.02
N GLU A 362 6.51 25.89 25.40
CA GLU A 362 7.71 26.13 26.22
C GLU A 362 7.60 25.51 27.61
N ASN A 363 8.75 25.14 28.17
CA ASN A 363 8.84 24.67 29.55
C ASN A 363 8.57 25.84 30.52
N PRO A 364 7.45 25.86 31.25
CA PRO A 364 7.05 26.98 32.11
C PRO A 364 7.88 27.11 33.39
N LEU A 365 8.80 26.16 33.60
CA LEU A 365 9.71 26.07 34.71
C LEU A 365 11.16 26.45 34.32
N ASN A 366 11.39 26.89 33.09
CA ASN A 366 12.66 27.50 32.70
C ASN A 366 12.97 28.70 33.61
N SER A 367 14.23 28.82 34.04
CA SER A 367 14.74 29.92 34.90
C SER A 367 14.21 29.99 36.34
N LYS A 368 13.27 29.13 36.76
CA LYS A 368 12.81 29.06 38.15
C LYS A 368 13.75 28.17 38.98
N LYS A 369 14.21 28.67 40.14
CA LYS A 369 14.89 27.82 41.13
C LYS A 369 13.84 26.94 41.79
N MET A 370 13.96 25.64 41.57
CA MET A 370 13.07 24.65 42.16
C MET A 370 13.39 24.45 43.64
N LEU A 371 12.37 24.06 44.42
CA LEU A 371 12.54 23.74 45.83
C LEU A 371 13.42 22.49 45.95
N ASN A 372 14.68 22.73 46.30
CA ASN A 372 15.75 21.74 46.41
C ASN A 372 15.46 20.80 47.59
N GLN A 373 14.68 19.75 47.35
CA GLN A 373 14.40 18.69 48.30
C GLN A 373 14.38 17.36 47.56
N ASN A 374 15.36 16.52 47.90
CA ASN A 374 15.62 15.16 47.42
C ASN A 374 16.24 15.07 46.01
N ASN A 375 16.88 13.93 45.73
CA ASN A 375 17.57 13.67 44.45
C ASN A 375 16.63 13.69 43.23
N ILE A 376 15.31 13.61 43.42
CA ILE A 376 14.30 13.50 42.36
C ILE A 376 13.37 14.71 42.41
N GLU A 377 13.24 15.40 41.28
CA GLU A 377 12.32 16.51 41.10
C GLU A 377 11.42 16.23 39.91
N LEU A 378 10.17 15.83 40.18
CA LEU A 378 9.15 15.58 39.15
C LEU A 378 7.97 16.53 39.35
N TYR A 379 7.67 17.29 38.30
CA TYR A 379 6.56 18.23 38.27
C TYR A 379 5.64 17.91 37.11
N ILE A 380 4.34 18.10 37.33
CA ILE A 380 3.31 18.06 36.30
C ILE A 380 2.68 19.45 36.25
N VAL A 381 2.60 20.04 35.07
CA VAL A 381 1.92 21.33 34.86
C VAL A 381 0.60 21.05 34.18
N GLY A 382 -0.48 21.22 34.94
CA GLY A 382 -1.84 21.00 34.48
C GLY A 382 -2.49 22.25 33.89
N ALA A 383 -3.79 22.14 33.64
CA ALA A 383 -4.62 23.23 33.14
C ALA A 383 -4.45 24.53 33.95
N GLU A 384 -4.56 25.66 33.27
CA GLU A 384 -4.41 27.02 33.84
C GLU A 384 -3.03 27.29 34.49
N GLY A 385 -2.04 26.42 34.26
CA GLY A 385 -0.68 26.57 34.78
C GLY A 385 -0.51 26.07 36.23
N ALA A 386 -1.45 25.28 36.75
CA ALA A 386 -1.31 24.64 38.05
C ALA A 386 -0.10 23.68 38.06
N ILE A 387 0.80 23.85 39.04
CA ILE A 387 2.01 23.03 39.15
C ILE A 387 1.84 22.02 40.29
N TYR A 388 1.85 20.74 39.95
CA TYR A 388 1.81 19.63 40.90
C TYR A 388 3.22 19.07 41.08
N LYS A 389 3.59 18.79 42.33
CA LYS A 389 4.75 17.97 42.70
C LYS A 389 4.22 16.67 43.34
N PRO A 390 3.81 15.68 42.52
CA PRO A 390 3.17 14.48 43.04
C PRO A 390 4.16 13.60 43.80
N VAL A 391 3.65 12.77 44.72
CA VAL A 391 4.42 11.68 45.33
C VAL A 391 4.57 10.57 44.30
N VAL A 392 5.79 10.36 43.84
CA VAL A 392 6.15 9.24 42.96
C VAL A 392 6.30 7.97 43.81
N VAL A 393 5.71 6.88 43.34
CA VAL A 393 5.88 5.53 43.89
C VAL A 393 6.65 4.66 42.92
N ASP A 394 7.32 3.66 43.48
CA ASP A 394 8.19 2.74 42.75
C ASP A 394 9.40 3.44 42.11
N GLU A 395 9.59 3.25 40.81
CA GLU A 395 10.72 3.75 40.04
C GLU A 395 10.25 4.69 38.92
N ILE A 396 11.12 5.64 38.56
CA ILE A 396 10.99 6.43 37.34
C ILE A 396 11.89 5.77 36.30
N ILE A 397 11.32 5.49 35.13
CA ILE A 397 12.04 4.93 33.98
C ILE A 397 12.13 6.00 32.91
N TRP A 398 13.34 6.30 32.46
CA TRP A 398 13.59 7.18 31.32
C TRP A 398 14.34 6.41 30.22
N GLU A 399 13.71 6.27 29.06
CA GLU A 399 14.22 5.50 27.93
C GLU A 399 14.52 6.40 26.73
N THR A 400 15.66 6.14 26.09
CA THR A 400 16.11 6.84 24.89
C THR A 400 16.70 5.86 23.90
N GLU A 401 16.54 6.14 22.60
CA GLU A 401 17.16 5.39 21.50
C GLU A 401 17.93 6.34 20.59
N ALA A 402 18.87 5.81 19.82
CA ALA A 402 19.76 6.59 18.98
C ALA A 402 19.03 7.26 17.79
N TYR A 403 17.99 6.61 17.28
CA TYR A 403 17.26 7.00 16.07
C TYR A 403 15.78 6.59 16.17
N GLY A 404 14.90 7.21 15.39
CA GLY A 404 13.53 6.76 15.08
C GLY A 404 12.50 6.82 16.20
N SER A 405 12.92 7.20 17.41
CA SER A 405 12.11 7.04 18.62
C SER A 405 12.20 8.26 19.52
N PRO A 406 11.06 8.74 20.06
CA PRO A 406 11.06 9.78 21.07
C PRO A 406 11.55 9.25 22.42
N ALA A 407 12.16 10.12 23.23
CA ALA A 407 12.44 9.75 24.61
C ALA A 407 11.12 9.53 25.37
N GLN A 408 11.09 8.50 26.21
CA GLN A 408 9.93 8.12 27.00
C GLN A 408 10.25 8.25 28.49
N LEU A 409 9.34 8.87 29.24
CA LEU A 409 9.36 8.88 30.71
C LEU A 409 8.14 8.12 31.23
N ALA A 410 8.37 7.08 32.02
CA ALA A 410 7.34 6.32 32.70
C ALA A 410 7.52 6.42 34.21
N PHE A 411 6.43 6.68 34.92
CA PHE A 411 6.43 6.80 36.38
C PHE A 411 5.04 6.54 36.95
N THR A 412 4.96 6.27 38.25
CA THR A 412 3.69 6.08 38.95
C THR A 412 3.53 7.10 40.06
N VAL A 413 2.35 7.71 40.19
CA VAL A 413 2.04 8.68 41.24
C VAL A 413 0.86 8.25 42.09
N ILE A 414 0.83 8.68 43.36
CA ILE A 414 -0.35 8.53 44.22
C ILE A 414 -1.39 9.57 43.82
N LYS A 415 -2.63 9.13 43.61
CA LYS A 415 -3.79 10.02 43.46
C LYS A 415 -4.32 10.40 44.84
N ASP A 416 -3.97 11.59 45.30
CA ASP A 416 -4.56 12.24 46.47
C ASP A 416 -5.72 13.19 46.07
N GLU A 417 -6.22 13.99 47.00
CA GLU A 417 -7.30 14.95 46.73
C GLU A 417 -6.86 16.18 45.91
N TYR A 418 -5.56 16.48 45.82
CA TYR A 418 -5.02 17.69 45.18
C TYR A 418 -4.51 17.45 43.76
N VAL A 419 -3.82 16.32 43.52
CA VAL A 419 -3.19 16.02 42.24
C VAL A 419 -4.25 15.81 41.16
N SER A 420 -4.33 16.71 40.19
CA SER A 420 -5.27 16.66 39.08
C SER A 420 -4.61 17.08 37.77
N PHE A 421 -4.39 16.12 36.88
CA PHE A 421 -3.72 16.33 35.60
C PHE A 421 -4.33 15.40 34.53
N GLU A 422 -4.11 15.74 33.26
CA GLU A 422 -4.69 15.11 32.08
C GLU A 422 -3.63 14.76 31.04
N GLU A 423 -4.01 13.93 30.07
CA GLU A 423 -3.27 13.72 28.85
C GLU A 423 -3.05 15.07 28.14
N GLY A 424 -1.86 15.28 27.62
CA GLY A 424 -1.40 16.55 27.07
C GLY A 424 -0.64 17.43 28.06
N ASP A 425 -0.83 17.27 29.38
CA ASP A 425 -0.13 18.08 30.39
C ASP A 425 1.39 17.89 30.35
N GLN A 426 2.12 18.93 30.76
CA GLN A 426 3.59 18.94 30.69
C GLN A 426 4.19 18.21 31.88
N VAL A 427 5.26 17.44 31.62
CA VAL A 427 6.06 16.77 32.64
C VAL A 427 7.47 17.34 32.63
N ILE A 428 7.97 17.70 33.81
CA ILE A 428 9.34 18.16 34.01
C ILE A 428 10.00 17.24 35.02
N PHE A 429 11.08 16.56 34.62
CA PHE A 429 11.85 15.70 35.49
C PHE A 429 13.33 16.13 35.51
N LYS A 430 13.83 16.35 36.72
CA LYS A 430 15.23 16.62 37.02
C LYS A 430 15.74 15.64 38.06
N TYR A 431 17.03 15.29 37.95
CA TYR A 431 17.72 14.44 38.91
C TYR A 431 18.93 15.18 39.47
N ARG A 432 18.97 15.39 40.79
CA ARG A 432 19.98 16.18 41.50
C ARG A 432 20.19 17.57 40.86
N GLY A 433 19.09 18.21 40.46
CA GLY A 433 19.08 19.50 39.77
C GLY A 433 19.44 19.47 38.28
N ALA A 434 19.98 18.36 37.76
CA ALA A 434 20.28 18.21 36.35
C ALA A 434 18.99 17.97 35.53
N PRO A 435 18.80 18.65 34.39
CA PRO A 435 17.66 18.41 33.50
C PRO A 435 17.76 17.01 32.90
N VAL A 436 16.68 16.23 33.01
CA VAL A 436 16.61 14.85 32.47
C VAL A 436 15.58 14.77 31.36
N PHE A 437 14.35 15.17 31.64
CA PHE A 437 13.24 15.01 30.71
C PHE A 437 12.25 16.17 30.79
N TYR A 438 11.83 16.64 29.63
CA TYR A 438 10.70 17.54 29.45
C TYR A 438 9.83 16.99 28.33
N GLY A 439 8.52 16.91 28.57
CA GLY A 439 7.61 16.33 27.59
C GLY A 439 6.16 16.43 28.02
N PHE A 440 5.32 15.58 27.44
CA PHE A 440 3.87 15.63 27.57
C PHE A 440 3.31 14.27 27.94
N ILE A 441 2.28 14.24 28.78
CA ILE A 441 1.57 13.02 29.15
C ILE A 441 0.78 12.52 27.94
N PHE A 442 1.01 11.28 27.50
CA PHE A 442 0.21 10.67 26.43
C PHE A 442 -0.74 9.59 26.95
N GLN A 443 -0.44 9.03 28.11
CA GLN A 443 -1.24 7.93 28.66
C GLN A 443 -1.28 7.99 30.19
N LYS A 444 -2.47 7.76 30.74
CA LYS A 444 -2.68 7.43 32.14
C LYS A 444 -3.34 6.07 32.26
N GLN A 445 -2.90 5.30 33.25
CA GLN A 445 -3.48 4.01 33.57
C GLN A 445 -3.69 3.91 35.09
N ARG A 446 -4.83 3.34 35.50
CA ARG A 446 -5.18 3.14 36.91
C ARG A 446 -5.66 1.71 37.13
N THR A 447 -5.40 1.19 38.33
CA THR A 447 -6.03 -0.04 38.83
C THR A 447 -6.92 0.32 40.03
N LYS A 448 -7.43 -0.67 40.78
CA LYS A 448 -8.23 -0.41 42.01
C LYS A 448 -7.43 0.32 43.11
N GLN A 449 -6.11 0.33 43.02
CA GLN A 449 -5.24 1.09 43.92
C GLN A 449 -5.26 2.57 43.50
N HIS A 450 -5.14 3.49 44.47
CA HIS A 450 -5.08 4.94 44.22
C HIS A 450 -3.76 5.39 43.56
N HIS A 451 -3.24 4.62 42.61
CA HIS A 451 -2.02 4.89 41.86
C HIS A 451 -2.35 5.17 40.39
N ILE A 452 -1.62 6.10 39.79
CA ILE A 452 -1.72 6.44 38.36
C ILE A 452 -0.37 6.15 37.73
N LYS A 453 -0.31 5.15 36.84
CA LYS A 453 0.83 4.95 35.96
C LYS A 453 0.73 5.92 34.80
N VAL A 454 1.81 6.63 34.52
CA VAL A 454 1.89 7.69 33.52
C VAL A 454 2.96 7.34 32.50
N THR A 455 2.64 7.49 31.22
CA THR A 455 3.60 7.47 30.12
C THR A 455 3.62 8.84 29.47
N ALA A 456 4.79 9.45 29.43
CA ALA A 456 5.04 10.73 28.79
C ALA A 456 6.13 10.59 27.71
N TYR A 457 6.04 11.41 26.67
CA TYR A 457 7.07 11.50 25.63
C TYR A 457 7.56 12.92 25.47
N ASP A 458 8.81 13.08 25.05
CA ASP A 458 9.32 14.39 24.63
C ASP A 458 8.62 14.89 23.35
N GLN A 459 8.99 16.09 22.91
CA GLN A 459 8.38 16.72 21.73
C GLN A 459 8.63 15.96 20.41
N THR A 460 9.65 15.12 20.32
CA THR A 460 9.91 14.34 19.09
C THR A 460 8.86 13.25 18.87
N ARG A 461 7.96 13.01 19.84
CA ARG A 461 6.79 12.14 19.65
C ARG A 461 5.93 12.55 18.46
N TYR A 462 5.88 13.84 18.14
CA TYR A 462 5.10 14.33 16.99
C TYR A 462 5.77 13.98 15.65
N PHE A 463 7.06 13.62 15.62
CA PHE A 463 7.72 13.12 14.41
C PHE A 463 7.29 11.68 14.01
N LYS A 464 6.42 11.03 14.81
CA LYS A 464 5.74 9.79 14.40
C LYS A 464 4.52 10.02 13.49
N ASN A 465 4.17 11.26 13.17
CA ASN A 465 3.14 11.55 12.19
C ASN A 465 3.68 11.30 10.76
N SER A 466 2.79 10.93 9.84
CA SER A 466 3.06 10.93 8.40
C SER A 466 2.61 12.26 7.79
N ASP A 467 3.37 12.75 6.82
CA ASP A 467 3.12 14.05 6.18
C ASP A 467 3.66 14.12 4.75
N CYS A 468 3.41 15.25 4.08
CA CYS A 468 3.95 15.57 2.77
C CYS A 468 4.81 16.84 2.78
N PHE A 469 5.97 16.78 2.13
CA PHE A 469 6.90 17.90 2.04
C PHE A 469 7.63 17.92 0.70
N VAL A 470 8.07 19.10 0.28
CA VAL A 470 8.93 19.26 -0.89
C VAL A 470 10.10 20.14 -0.51
N PHE A 471 11.31 19.60 -0.61
CA PHE A 471 12.56 20.30 -0.30
C PHE A 471 13.44 20.34 -1.54
N GLU A 472 14.03 21.49 -1.85
CA GLU A 472 14.94 21.61 -2.99
C GLU A 472 16.22 22.31 -2.56
N GLY A 473 17.37 21.63 -2.74
CA GLY A 473 18.68 22.21 -2.45
C GLY A 473 18.89 22.56 -0.97
N CYS A 474 18.13 21.93 -0.08
CA CYS A 474 18.21 22.11 1.37
C CYS A 474 19.23 21.15 1.99
N THR A 475 19.90 21.57 3.06
CA THR A 475 20.61 20.63 3.94
C THR A 475 19.63 19.93 4.89
N ALA A 476 20.00 18.77 5.45
CA ALA A 476 19.17 18.11 6.46
C ALA A 476 18.86 19.05 7.65
N THR A 477 19.76 19.97 7.97
CA THR A 477 19.54 21.01 8.99
C THR A 477 18.39 21.95 8.62
N GLU A 478 18.33 22.38 7.37
CA GLU A 478 17.27 23.27 6.86
C GLU A 478 15.91 22.55 6.80
N ILE A 479 15.92 21.27 6.40
CA ILE A 479 14.75 20.38 6.44
C ILE A 479 14.21 20.28 7.87
N ILE A 480 15.06 19.94 8.85
CA ILE A 480 14.68 19.84 10.26
C ILE A 480 14.13 21.16 10.79
N LYS A 481 14.74 22.30 10.45
CA LYS A 481 14.22 23.64 10.83
C LYS A 481 12.83 23.89 10.25
N SER A 482 12.60 23.56 8.98
CA SER A 482 11.30 23.70 8.33
C SER A 482 10.22 22.88 9.04
N ILE A 483 10.50 21.59 9.27
CA ILE A 483 9.61 20.67 9.98
C ILE A 483 9.32 21.18 11.39
N CYS A 484 10.35 21.61 12.13
CA CYS A 484 10.16 22.12 13.48
C CYS A 484 9.27 23.37 13.52
N ASN A 485 9.41 24.27 12.55
CA ASN A 485 8.57 25.47 12.47
C ASN A 485 7.11 25.14 12.13
N ASP A 486 6.89 24.14 11.29
CA ASP A 486 5.55 23.69 10.92
C ASP A 486 4.87 22.97 12.10
N TYR A 487 5.58 22.04 12.74
CA TYR A 487 5.10 21.24 13.87
C TYR A 487 5.17 21.98 15.22
N LYS A 488 5.66 23.22 15.25
CA LYS A 488 5.83 24.04 16.47
C LYS A 488 6.68 23.35 17.54
N ILE A 489 7.75 22.70 17.08
CA ILE A 489 8.74 22.00 17.89
C ILE A 489 9.89 22.97 18.20
N ALA A 490 10.11 23.25 19.48
CA ALA A 490 11.16 24.19 19.88
C ALA A 490 12.54 23.59 19.61
N TYR A 491 13.43 24.33 18.96
CA TYR A 491 14.79 23.87 18.67
C TYR A 491 15.84 24.87 19.15
N GLY A 492 17.00 24.33 19.51
CA GLY A 492 18.17 25.08 19.93
C GLY A 492 19.24 25.07 18.84
N GLN A 493 20.43 24.61 19.21
CA GLN A 493 21.54 24.50 18.28
C GLN A 493 21.33 23.33 17.31
N LEU A 494 21.12 23.66 16.03
CA LEU A 494 21.09 22.70 14.94
C LEU A 494 22.33 22.95 14.06
N GLU A 495 23.35 22.11 14.22
CA GLU A 495 24.60 22.19 13.46
C GLU A 495 24.36 21.97 11.98
N ASP A 496 25.02 22.77 11.13
CA ASP A 496 24.88 22.63 9.68
C ASP A 496 25.50 21.32 9.19
N THR A 497 24.68 20.52 8.54
CA THR A 497 25.06 19.23 7.98
C THR A 497 25.85 19.36 6.68
N GLY A 498 25.81 20.54 6.03
CA GLY A 498 26.69 20.95 4.92
C GLY A 498 26.44 20.27 3.56
N VAL A 499 25.86 19.07 3.53
CA VAL A 499 25.44 18.39 2.30
C VAL A 499 24.04 18.85 1.91
N LYS A 500 23.90 19.38 0.70
CA LYS A 500 22.61 19.75 0.11
C LYS A 500 21.99 18.56 -0.61
N LEU A 501 20.72 18.32 -0.31
CA LEU A 501 19.94 17.28 -0.94
C LEU A 501 19.38 17.78 -2.28
N PRO A 502 19.22 16.88 -3.27
CA PRO A 502 18.48 17.19 -4.50
C PRO A 502 17.00 17.45 -4.17
N LEU A 503 16.20 17.80 -5.20
CA LEU A 503 14.74 17.88 -5.06
C LEU A 503 14.22 16.58 -4.41
N THR A 504 13.66 16.73 -3.22
CA THR A 504 13.15 15.65 -2.38
C THR A 504 11.67 15.89 -2.22
N VAL A 505 10.86 15.02 -2.82
CA VAL A 505 9.41 15.00 -2.68
C VAL A 505 9.07 13.88 -1.72
N CYS A 506 8.45 14.24 -0.59
CA CYS A 506 8.00 13.30 0.43
C CYS A 506 6.49 13.23 0.36
N ASP A 507 5.94 12.07 -0.02
CA ASP A 507 4.49 11.86 -0.13
C ASP A 507 4.01 10.88 0.95
N ASN A 508 3.32 11.41 1.98
CA ASN A 508 2.77 10.63 3.08
C ASN A 508 3.82 9.76 3.81
N ILE A 509 4.96 10.37 4.14
CA ILE A 509 6.10 9.71 4.81
C ILE A 509 6.16 10.12 6.27
N GLN A 510 6.53 9.19 7.17
CA GLN A 510 6.71 9.50 8.58
C GLN A 510 7.84 10.52 8.76
N VAL A 511 7.62 11.57 9.57
CA VAL A 511 8.58 12.66 9.74
C VAL A 511 9.95 12.19 10.27
N PHE A 512 9.99 11.21 11.18
CA PHE A 512 11.27 10.59 11.57
C PHE A 512 12.03 10.00 10.38
N GLN A 513 11.32 9.32 9.46
CA GLN A 513 11.93 8.73 8.27
C GLN A 513 12.49 9.82 7.34
N ILE A 514 11.73 10.91 7.11
CA ILE A 514 12.19 12.05 6.29
C ILE A 514 13.51 12.62 6.84
N ILE A 515 13.59 12.78 8.16
CA ILE A 515 14.79 13.30 8.84
C ILE A 515 15.94 12.30 8.73
N GLU A 516 15.69 11.01 8.96
CA GLU A 516 16.69 9.95 8.89
C GLU A 516 17.26 9.80 7.48
N ASP A 517 16.41 9.74 6.47
CA ASP A 517 16.81 9.70 5.06
C ASP A 517 17.70 10.90 4.70
N ALA A 518 17.36 12.08 5.23
CA ALA A 518 18.16 13.27 4.96
C ALA A 518 19.54 13.23 5.63
N LEU A 519 19.63 12.68 6.84
CA LEU A 519 20.89 12.49 7.56
C LEU A 519 21.72 11.35 6.93
N ASP A 520 21.09 10.27 6.49
CA ASP A 520 21.74 9.15 5.81
C ASP A 520 22.27 9.56 4.43
N TYR A 521 21.51 10.35 3.67
CA TYR A 521 21.98 10.97 2.44
C TYR A 521 23.23 11.81 2.70
N THR A 522 23.24 12.60 3.79
CA THR A 522 24.40 13.41 4.18
C THR A 522 25.64 12.53 4.41
N VAL A 523 25.50 11.42 5.13
CA VAL A 523 26.60 10.49 5.41
C VAL A 523 27.09 9.81 4.13
N ALA A 524 26.17 9.35 3.28
CA ALA A 524 26.49 8.70 2.02
C ALA A 524 27.30 9.60 1.07
N HIS A 525 27.14 10.92 1.18
CA HIS A 525 27.83 11.92 0.36
C HIS A 525 29.01 12.59 1.08
N GLY A 526 29.62 11.90 2.05
CA GLY A 526 30.87 12.33 2.69
C GLY A 526 30.70 13.28 3.88
N GLY A 527 29.47 13.53 4.32
CA GLY A 527 29.17 14.25 5.54
C GLY A 527 29.40 13.43 6.81
N TYR A 528 29.30 14.10 7.96
CA TYR A 528 29.40 13.43 9.26
C TYR A 528 28.09 12.73 9.63
N ARG A 529 28.16 11.74 10.53
CA ARG A 529 26.98 11.26 11.25
C ARG A 529 26.57 12.29 12.30
N PHE A 530 25.28 12.60 12.35
CA PHE A 530 24.71 13.50 13.34
C PHE A 530 23.82 12.72 14.32
N LEU A 531 23.66 13.28 15.51
CA LEU A 531 22.68 12.85 16.50
C LEU A 531 21.63 13.96 16.61
N LEU A 532 20.35 13.57 16.58
CA LEU A 532 19.21 14.45 16.82
C LEU A 532 18.51 14.01 18.11
N TRP A 533 18.24 14.94 19.03
CA TRP A 533 17.52 14.61 20.25
C TRP A 533 16.83 15.83 20.86
N ASP A 534 15.81 15.59 21.70
CA ASP A 534 15.27 16.63 22.57
C ASP A 534 16.17 16.85 23.79
N ASN A 535 16.68 18.07 23.91
CA ASN A 535 17.46 18.54 25.04
C ASN A 535 16.59 19.37 25.98
N PHE A 536 15.65 18.69 26.65
CA PHE A 536 14.80 19.30 27.68
C PHE A 536 13.86 20.39 27.11
N GLY A 537 13.18 20.06 26.01
CA GLY A 537 12.26 20.96 25.28
C GLY A 537 12.95 21.83 24.24
N SER A 538 14.14 21.43 23.80
CA SER A 538 14.91 22.14 22.80
C SER A 538 15.63 21.10 21.94
N LEU A 539 15.17 20.92 20.71
CA LEU A 539 15.78 19.98 19.78
C LEU A 539 17.22 20.41 19.45
N VAL A 540 18.14 19.45 19.47
CA VAL A 540 19.55 19.66 19.14
C VAL A 540 19.96 18.68 18.06
N LEU A 541 20.70 19.17 17.07
CA LEU A 541 21.36 18.38 16.04
C LEU A 541 22.85 18.65 16.12
N ALA A 542 23.67 17.62 16.31
CA ALA A 542 25.11 17.79 16.43
C ALA A 542 25.90 16.58 15.91
N PRO A 543 27.15 16.78 15.44
CA PRO A 543 28.00 15.70 15.00
C PRO A 543 28.24 14.67 16.11
N LYS A 544 28.02 13.41 15.78
CA LYS A 544 28.03 12.31 16.74
C LYS A 544 29.35 12.16 17.49
N PHE A 545 30.47 12.43 16.81
CA PHE A 545 31.80 12.25 17.39
C PHE A 545 32.11 13.20 18.56
N TRP A 546 31.34 14.29 18.72
CA TRP A 546 31.41 15.17 19.89
C TRP A 546 30.79 14.55 21.15
N TYR A 547 29.93 13.54 21.01
CA TYR A 547 29.12 12.98 22.12
C TYR A 547 29.73 11.71 22.71
N LYS A 548 31.04 11.74 22.89
CA LYS A 548 31.76 10.78 23.76
C LYS A 548 31.65 11.24 25.20
N LYS A 549 31.07 10.41 26.05
CA LYS A 549 30.94 10.68 27.48
C LYS A 549 32.15 10.11 28.20
N ASN A 550 32.77 10.92 29.06
CA ASN A 550 33.87 10.47 29.92
C ASN A 550 33.32 9.56 31.04
N TYR A 551 32.78 8.42 30.63
CA TYR A 551 32.09 7.45 31.44
C TYR A 551 32.61 6.06 31.04
N VAL A 552 33.16 5.34 32.03
CA VAL A 552 33.73 4.01 31.84
C VAL A 552 32.78 2.98 32.44
N VAL A 553 32.35 2.03 31.60
CA VAL A 553 31.50 0.92 32.00
C VAL A 553 32.38 -0.34 32.08
N CYS A 554 32.48 -0.92 33.27
CA CYS A 554 33.30 -2.10 33.56
C CYS A 554 32.73 -2.90 34.73
N ASP A 555 33.40 -3.99 35.12
CA ASP A 555 33.02 -4.89 36.22
C ASP A 555 32.78 -4.19 37.57
N PHE A 556 33.32 -2.97 37.76
CA PHE A 556 33.12 -2.18 38.98
C PHE A 556 31.99 -1.15 38.90
N THR A 557 31.62 -0.74 37.67
CA THR A 557 30.63 0.33 37.43
C THR A 557 29.33 -0.20 36.85
N ALA A 558 29.22 -1.50 36.60
CA ALA A 558 27.99 -2.19 36.25
C ALA A 558 27.71 -3.38 37.18
N GLN A 559 26.43 -3.75 37.28
CA GLN A 559 26.01 -4.90 38.08
C GLN A 559 26.21 -6.21 37.31
N ASP A 560 25.85 -6.22 36.03
CA ASP A 560 25.93 -7.40 35.19
C ASP A 560 26.04 -7.02 33.70
N PHE A 561 26.28 -8.02 32.84
CA PHE A 561 26.16 -7.89 31.39
C PHE A 561 25.55 -9.16 30.78
N ASP A 562 24.71 -8.98 29.76
CA ASP A 562 24.26 -10.06 28.90
C ASP A 562 25.10 -10.04 27.62
N TYR A 563 25.81 -11.14 27.37
CA TYR A 563 26.64 -11.29 26.20
C TYR A 563 26.24 -12.49 25.36
N THR A 564 25.85 -12.24 24.11
CA THR A 564 25.47 -13.29 23.16
C THR A 564 26.39 -13.28 21.96
N THR A 565 26.82 -14.46 21.52
CA THR A 565 27.43 -14.66 20.20
C THR A 565 26.56 -15.62 19.40
N THR A 566 26.19 -15.26 18.18
CA THR A 566 25.25 -16.03 17.36
C THR A 566 25.63 -16.04 15.89
N ILE A 567 25.21 -17.09 15.19
CA ILE A 567 25.21 -17.18 13.72
C ILE A 567 23.79 -17.42 13.18
N ASP A 568 22.79 -17.43 14.06
CA ASP A 568 21.38 -17.70 13.74
C ASP A 568 20.70 -16.49 13.06
N GLU A 569 21.31 -15.32 13.20
CA GLU A 569 20.87 -14.06 12.61
C GLU A 569 22.09 -13.27 12.11
N GLY A 570 21.94 -12.53 11.01
CA GLY A 570 22.96 -11.59 10.51
C GLY A 570 24.28 -12.20 10.02
N THR A 571 24.51 -13.52 10.19
CA THR A 571 25.69 -14.21 9.69
C THR A 571 25.39 -14.95 8.39
N TYR A 572 26.06 -14.57 7.30
CA TYR A 572 25.86 -15.16 5.98
C TYR A 572 27.17 -15.63 5.35
N THR A 573 27.19 -16.88 4.89
CA THR A 573 28.28 -17.48 4.11
C THR A 573 28.03 -17.42 2.61
N ARG A 574 26.80 -17.05 2.20
CA ARG A 574 26.39 -16.75 0.83
C ARG A 574 25.53 -15.50 0.78
N VAL A 575 25.86 -14.57 -0.11
CA VAL A 575 25.00 -13.45 -0.50
C VAL A 575 24.48 -13.71 -1.90
N LYS A 576 23.17 -13.65 -2.09
CA LYS A 576 22.49 -13.80 -3.37
C LYS A 576 21.67 -12.55 -3.64
N LEU A 577 22.20 -11.64 -4.44
CA LEU A 577 21.43 -10.50 -4.91
C LEU A 577 20.84 -10.84 -6.26
N TYR A 578 19.65 -10.33 -6.55
CA TYR A 578 19.05 -10.49 -7.86
C TYR A 578 18.48 -9.18 -8.37
N TYR A 579 18.70 -8.93 -9.65
CA TYR A 579 18.05 -7.88 -10.41
C TYR A 579 17.16 -8.55 -11.45
N ASP A 580 15.86 -8.21 -11.45
CA ASP A 580 14.96 -8.64 -12.50
C ASP A 580 15.11 -7.67 -13.67
N ASN A 581 16.02 -7.99 -14.60
CA ASN A 581 16.31 -7.11 -15.72
C ASN A 581 15.15 -7.16 -16.72
N GLU A 582 14.27 -6.17 -16.64
CA GLU A 582 13.11 -6.04 -17.52
C GLU A 582 13.50 -5.88 -19.00
N GLN A 583 14.71 -5.40 -19.31
CA GLN A 583 15.21 -5.24 -20.68
C GLN A 583 15.66 -6.58 -21.29
N THR A 584 16.29 -7.46 -20.51
CA THR A 584 16.76 -8.77 -20.99
C THR A 584 15.79 -9.91 -20.69
N GLY A 585 14.81 -9.70 -19.80
CA GLY A 585 13.90 -10.73 -19.30
C GLY A 585 14.60 -11.79 -18.44
N VAL A 586 15.84 -11.54 -18.03
CA VAL A 586 16.66 -12.46 -17.24
C VAL A 586 16.73 -11.94 -15.80
N ARG A 587 16.44 -12.81 -14.84
CA ARG A 587 16.83 -12.57 -13.45
C ARG A 587 18.35 -12.70 -13.35
N GLU A 588 19.03 -11.56 -13.28
CA GLU A 588 20.46 -11.47 -13.11
C GLU A 588 20.77 -11.75 -11.64
N VAL A 589 21.34 -12.93 -11.38
CA VAL A 589 21.67 -13.37 -10.02
C VAL A 589 23.15 -13.18 -9.77
N TYR A 590 23.47 -12.35 -8.79
CA TYR A 590 24.81 -12.12 -8.29
C TYR A 590 25.00 -12.92 -7.02
N ILE A 591 25.69 -14.05 -7.13
CA ILE A 591 26.03 -14.90 -5.99
C ILE A 591 27.46 -14.64 -5.57
N ARG A 592 27.64 -14.31 -4.29
CA ARG A 592 28.94 -14.28 -3.67
C ARG A 592 29.02 -15.22 -2.49
N ASP A 593 29.96 -16.16 -2.61
CA ASP A 593 30.20 -17.21 -1.65
C ASP A 593 31.47 -16.94 -0.84
N LYS A 594 31.42 -17.25 0.45
CA LYS A 594 32.61 -17.39 1.30
C LYS A 594 32.81 -18.85 1.67
N SER A 595 33.07 -19.64 0.63
CA SER A 595 33.13 -21.11 0.69
C SER A 595 34.13 -21.68 1.69
N ALA A 596 35.18 -20.92 2.02
CA ALA A 596 36.14 -21.28 3.08
C ALA A 596 35.49 -21.44 4.47
N GLU A 597 34.31 -20.85 4.72
CA GLU A 597 33.60 -20.93 6.00
C GLU A 597 32.52 -22.03 6.01
N TYR A 598 32.21 -22.67 4.86
CA TYR A 598 31.21 -23.74 4.78
C TYR A 598 31.48 -24.92 5.72
N PRO A 599 32.73 -25.39 5.91
CA PRO A 599 33.00 -26.46 6.87
C PRO A 599 32.69 -26.09 8.32
N LYS A 600 32.64 -24.79 8.65
CA LYS A 600 32.37 -24.30 10.01
C LYS A 600 30.89 -23.97 10.22
N TYR A 601 30.27 -23.26 9.28
CA TYR A 601 28.92 -22.68 9.44
C TYR A 601 27.88 -23.24 8.48
N GLY A 602 28.28 -24.04 7.49
CA GLY A 602 27.39 -24.46 6.41
C GLY A 602 27.01 -23.29 5.48
N VAL A 603 25.90 -23.45 4.76
CA VAL A 603 25.37 -22.44 3.84
C VAL A 603 24.31 -21.61 4.56
N LEU A 604 24.67 -20.39 4.95
CA LEU A 604 23.78 -19.37 5.51
C LEU A 604 23.61 -18.28 4.44
N GLN A 605 22.39 -18.05 3.97
CA GLN A 605 22.14 -17.22 2.77
C GLN A 605 21.37 -15.94 3.07
N TYR A 606 21.94 -14.80 2.68
CA TYR A 606 21.23 -13.53 2.49
C TYR A 606 20.71 -13.46 1.06
N CYS A 607 19.45 -13.07 0.88
CA CYS A 607 18.85 -12.91 -0.44
C CYS A 607 18.04 -11.62 -0.51
N ASP A 608 18.31 -10.79 -1.52
CA ASP A 608 17.67 -9.47 -1.65
C ASP A 608 17.67 -8.96 -3.09
N THR A 609 16.83 -7.96 -3.38
CA THR A 609 16.71 -7.30 -4.69
C THR A 609 17.77 -6.22 -4.89
N LEU A 610 18.07 -5.92 -6.16
CA LEU A 610 18.87 -4.78 -6.59
C LEU A 610 17.98 -3.76 -7.30
N ASP A 611 18.31 -2.47 -7.16
CA ASP A 611 17.69 -1.39 -7.94
C ASP A 611 18.34 -1.25 -9.33
N GLU A 612 17.63 -0.65 -10.29
CA GLU A 612 18.14 -0.41 -11.64
C GLU A 612 19.42 0.46 -11.60
N GLY A 613 20.49 -0.03 -12.23
CA GLY A 613 21.78 0.65 -12.29
C GLY A 613 22.75 0.31 -11.15
N GLU A 614 22.35 -0.51 -10.17
CA GLU A 614 23.27 -0.98 -9.13
C GLU A 614 24.29 -2.02 -9.64
N ASP A 615 25.54 -1.92 -9.16
CA ASP A 615 26.56 -2.95 -9.40
C ASP A 615 26.35 -4.14 -8.45
N GLY A 616 25.54 -5.10 -8.87
CA GLY A 616 25.17 -6.27 -8.08
C GLY A 616 26.36 -7.13 -7.64
N ALA A 617 27.39 -7.26 -8.48
CA ALA A 617 28.58 -8.03 -8.14
C ALA A 617 29.37 -7.35 -7.03
N LYS A 618 29.59 -6.04 -7.14
CA LYS A 618 30.28 -5.24 -6.13
C LYS A 618 29.49 -5.18 -4.82
N LYS A 619 28.18 -4.96 -4.88
CA LYS A 619 27.30 -4.91 -3.70
C LYS A 619 27.30 -6.25 -2.96
N ALA A 620 27.20 -7.38 -3.68
CA ALA A 620 27.32 -8.71 -3.08
C ALA A 620 28.71 -8.93 -2.44
N ASP A 621 29.78 -8.43 -3.06
CA ASP A 621 31.14 -8.45 -2.53
C ASP A 621 31.33 -7.58 -1.27
N GLU A 622 30.59 -6.49 -1.12
CA GLU A 622 30.63 -5.63 0.06
C GLU A 622 29.82 -6.22 1.21
N ILE A 623 28.60 -6.71 0.95
CA ILE A 623 27.75 -7.34 1.96
C ILE A 623 28.43 -8.57 2.56
N ILE A 624 29.00 -9.46 1.74
CA ILE A 624 29.63 -10.69 2.26
C ILE A 624 30.84 -10.40 3.17
N LYS A 625 31.56 -9.28 2.95
CA LYS A 625 32.71 -8.90 3.79
C LYS A 625 32.30 -8.56 5.21
N ILE A 626 31.11 -7.99 5.38
CA ILE A 626 30.61 -7.53 6.68
C ILE A 626 29.71 -8.57 7.37
N THR A 627 29.06 -9.46 6.61
CA THR A 627 28.08 -10.41 7.18
C THR A 627 28.59 -11.81 7.46
N THR A 628 29.80 -12.22 7.04
CA THR A 628 30.25 -13.61 7.34
C THR A 628 30.79 -13.82 8.77
N ASN A 629 30.84 -12.78 9.59
CA ASN A 629 31.27 -12.92 10.98
C ASN A 629 30.09 -13.31 11.87
N LYS A 630 30.36 -14.08 12.94
CA LYS A 630 29.36 -14.28 14.00
C LYS A 630 28.97 -12.94 14.58
N ILE A 631 27.68 -12.77 14.83
CA ILE A 631 27.10 -11.60 15.47
C ILE A 631 27.40 -11.64 16.96
N ARG A 632 27.66 -10.46 17.53
CA ARG A 632 27.83 -10.26 18.97
C ARG A 632 26.80 -9.23 19.44
N LYS A 633 26.10 -9.52 20.53
CA LYS A 633 25.19 -8.59 21.20
C LYS A 633 25.69 -8.38 22.62
N LEU A 634 25.71 -7.12 23.06
CA LEU A 634 26.17 -6.78 24.40
C LEU A 634 25.19 -5.80 25.04
N ASP A 635 24.54 -6.27 26.10
CA ASP A 635 23.71 -5.45 26.96
C ASP A 635 24.38 -5.33 28.32
N ILE A 636 24.52 -4.11 28.83
CA ILE A 636 24.97 -3.88 30.20
C ILE A 636 23.75 -3.71 31.09
N LYS A 637 23.74 -4.33 32.26
CA LYS A 637 22.68 -4.22 33.26
C LYS A 637 23.16 -3.49 34.50
N GLY A 638 22.38 -2.54 34.95
CA GLY A 638 22.64 -1.84 36.20
C GLY A 638 23.97 -1.08 36.23
N ALA A 639 24.39 -0.47 35.12
CA ALA A 639 25.50 0.49 35.13
C ALA A 639 25.17 1.66 36.07
N LEU A 640 26.15 2.20 36.81
CA LEU A 640 25.92 3.41 37.61
C LEU A 640 25.39 4.54 36.72
N GLY A 641 24.54 5.39 37.28
CA GLY A 641 23.80 6.36 36.49
C GLY A 641 24.56 7.64 36.14
N ASP A 642 24.51 8.03 34.87
CA ASP A 642 24.91 9.35 34.37
C ASP A 642 23.82 9.86 33.39
N VAL A 643 23.10 10.91 33.77
CA VAL A 643 21.97 11.45 32.99
C VAL A 643 22.38 12.05 31.64
N THR A 644 23.68 12.21 31.39
CA THR A 644 24.21 12.70 30.11
C THR A 644 24.42 11.57 29.09
N VAL A 645 24.45 10.31 29.53
CA VAL A 645 24.47 9.13 28.66
C VAL A 645 23.05 8.89 28.15
N ARG A 646 22.89 8.69 26.84
CA ARG A 646 21.60 8.42 26.17
C ARG A 646 21.80 7.68 24.86
N GLY A 647 20.71 7.25 24.23
CA GLY A 647 20.72 6.75 22.85
C GLY A 647 21.56 7.64 21.92
N GLY A 648 22.45 7.02 21.15
CA GLY A 648 23.38 7.65 20.22
C GLY A 648 24.66 8.24 20.83
N THR A 649 24.77 8.34 22.16
CA THR A 649 26.05 8.72 22.81
C THR A 649 27.05 7.57 22.78
N GLN A 650 28.33 7.88 22.98
CA GLN A 650 29.39 6.87 23.11
C GLN A 650 29.95 6.84 24.53
N VAL A 651 30.15 5.63 25.06
CA VAL A 651 30.78 5.36 26.35
C VAL A 651 31.96 4.43 26.17
N TYR A 652 32.92 4.46 27.10
CA TYR A 652 34.06 3.55 27.04
C TYR A 652 33.74 2.25 27.78
N ILE A 653 33.84 1.12 27.09
CA ILE A 653 33.50 -0.20 27.62
C ILE A 653 34.79 -0.95 27.92
N GLU A 654 34.90 -1.48 29.14
CA GLU A 654 35.99 -2.35 29.60
C GLU A 654 35.44 -3.61 30.27
N PHE A 655 35.29 -4.67 29.48
CA PHE A 655 34.87 -5.99 29.97
C PHE A 655 35.70 -7.10 29.34
N ASN A 656 35.89 -8.19 30.09
CA ASN A 656 36.32 -9.46 29.54
C ASN A 656 35.08 -10.34 29.30
N LEU A 657 34.67 -10.47 28.05
CA LEU A 657 33.45 -11.20 27.65
C LEU A 657 33.71 -12.70 27.42
N GLY A 658 34.88 -13.20 27.86
CA GLY A 658 35.30 -14.59 27.72
C GLY A 658 36.06 -14.85 26.42
N ASP A 659 35.45 -14.60 25.27
CA ASP A 659 36.11 -14.81 23.96
C ASP A 659 36.67 -13.53 23.33
N VAL A 660 36.34 -12.36 23.88
CA VAL A 660 36.89 -11.06 23.51
C VAL A 660 37.07 -10.16 24.74
N ILE A 661 38.18 -9.45 24.78
CA ILE A 661 38.39 -8.36 25.74
C ILE A 661 37.94 -7.08 25.05
N GLN A 662 36.80 -6.54 25.47
CA GLN A 662 36.25 -5.30 24.95
C GLN A 662 36.83 -4.12 25.75
N LYS A 663 37.65 -3.30 25.09
CA LYS A 663 38.30 -2.08 25.65
C LYS A 663 38.25 -0.93 24.65
N LYS A 664 37.04 -0.51 24.30
CA LYS A 664 36.81 0.49 23.24
C LYS A 664 35.58 1.34 23.53
N TRP A 665 35.53 2.49 22.88
CA TRP A 665 34.32 3.30 22.76
C TRP A 665 33.25 2.51 22.00
N MET A 666 32.07 2.39 22.59
CA MET A 666 30.88 1.81 21.97
C MET A 666 29.76 2.83 22.00
N GLU A 667 28.86 2.71 21.03
CA GLU A 667 27.65 3.51 20.99
C GLU A 667 26.57 2.85 21.83
N CYS A 668 25.85 3.64 22.62
CA CYS A 668 24.60 3.22 23.23
C CYS A 668 23.49 3.34 22.18
N PHE A 669 23.03 2.24 21.60
CA PHE A 669 21.85 2.28 20.72
C PHE A 669 20.62 2.67 21.51
N SER A 670 20.41 2.05 22.67
CA SER A 670 19.38 2.45 23.63
C SER A 670 19.91 2.51 25.05
N VAL A 671 19.29 3.37 25.85
CA VAL A 671 19.61 3.55 27.27
C VAL A 671 18.31 3.62 28.06
N LYS A 672 18.20 2.77 29.07
CA LYS A 672 17.12 2.79 30.05
C LYS A 672 17.67 3.21 31.40
N HIS A 673 17.31 4.41 31.84
CA HIS A 673 17.63 4.91 33.18
C HIS A 673 16.55 4.49 34.15
N THR A 674 16.94 3.95 35.30
CA THR A 674 16.04 3.61 36.40
C THR A 674 16.41 4.45 37.63
N PHE A 675 15.49 5.27 38.11
CA PHE A 675 15.64 6.09 39.32
C PHE A 675 14.72 5.55 40.40
N LYS A 676 15.29 5.08 41.52
CA LYS A 676 14.54 4.43 42.60
C LYS A 676 15.23 4.64 43.93
N ASN A 677 14.49 5.02 44.97
CA ASN A 677 15.03 5.19 46.33
C ASN A 677 16.30 6.05 46.45
N GLY A 678 16.50 7.02 45.54
CA GLY A 678 17.68 7.88 45.51
C GLY A 678 18.90 7.30 44.77
N GLU A 679 18.77 6.09 44.23
CA GLU A 679 19.71 5.43 43.33
C GLU A 679 19.35 5.72 41.87
N HIS A 680 20.35 5.67 40.99
CA HIS A 680 20.23 5.84 39.55
C HIS A 680 21.12 4.82 38.87
N PHE A 681 20.52 3.94 38.07
CA PHE A 681 21.21 2.96 37.24
C PHE A 681 20.80 3.09 35.76
N MET A 682 21.60 2.51 34.88
CA MET A 682 21.37 2.47 33.43
C MET A 682 21.53 1.05 32.90
N ASP A 683 20.58 0.61 32.09
CA ASP A 683 20.77 -0.52 31.19
C ASP A 683 21.14 0.02 29.81
N LEU A 684 22.19 -0.53 29.21
CA LEU A 684 22.76 -0.05 27.94
C LEU A 684 22.68 -1.16 26.90
N HIS A 685 22.03 -0.90 25.77
CA HIS A 685 22.16 -1.74 24.58
C HIS A 685 23.27 -1.15 23.71
N LEU A 686 24.37 -1.91 23.52
CA LEU A 686 25.59 -1.38 22.92
C LEU A 686 25.84 -1.92 21.52
N VAL A 687 26.14 -1.00 20.60
CA VAL A 687 26.46 -1.29 19.21
C VAL A 687 27.82 -0.71 18.82
N GLY A 688 28.43 -1.30 17.79
CA GLY A 688 29.66 -0.82 17.19
C GLY A 688 30.76 -1.88 17.05
N GLY A 689 31.55 -1.76 15.98
CA GLY A 689 32.59 -2.73 15.66
C GLY A 689 31.99 -4.07 15.22
N GLN A 690 32.16 -5.12 16.02
CA GLN A 690 31.57 -6.46 15.78
C GLN A 690 30.23 -6.66 16.52
N PHE A 691 29.76 -5.65 17.24
CA PHE A 691 28.54 -5.70 18.03
C PHE A 691 27.42 -4.97 17.28
N ILE A 692 26.26 -5.59 17.20
CA ILE A 692 25.07 -5.05 16.53
C ILE A 692 23.85 -5.06 17.44
#